data_AF-A0A8K0XMB0-F1
#
_entry.id   AF-A0A8K0XMB0-F1
#
_cell.length_a   1.000
_cell.length_b   1.000
_cell.length_c   1.000
_cell.angle_alpha   90.00
_cell.angle_beta   90.00
_cell.angle_gamma   90.00
#
_symmetry.space_group_name_H-M   'P 1'
#
loop_
_entity.id
_entity.type
_entity.pdbx_description
1 polymer ?
#
loop_
_entity_poly.entity_id
_entity_poly.type
_entity_poly.pdbx_seq_one_letter_code
_entity_poly.pdbx_strand_id
1 'polypeptide(L)'
;MAAKARVPFHGHPRADAILQTCNNVLFYVHTDVLSMASPFFDQLFSLPQPANIPDATSGGNTLPIIPISEDSATVDHLLRLCYPIPRPPPLTNIGTVAKVLEAAMKYELVEAVTSMKKIFHSLISTSPLDAYAIACRLKLETEASMAARAHPFQLTLVGRSYSDAMKNLPAGCYFRLLRYLQGETFTPFCEPLPSPRSLHQSQPDANDSALASPEVLLQYPADVILKSSDGILIPTHRLLLALSGATINIDQTHQSDSSGVPIVEITHSGAVLHRLLRMCHPGGSYQDSETFEEARLVYDAATKLGMLKIADIARRNSEVLRERAPLTAYLVSVRRGWETDAKAALSRALCGPLWSADAYVPEMEVTSAKVLRDLYSYHYQRREPPQACMLDLPRLLQVSSFACLSPPSCVCGSDYPTRSTFARTEISYVWPPHSLTRCPRFPLTPPPLLRVANPSPRFSFGGQPDQYSSARLLSSSKSPFPHVGSSISSYYGRTSLLGVHILLHLSVEFPFYTVPIHAEVVARDVHQTCPPRFPLSPVFFLSSIMTTKAAAPFNGHRADVILRTTDNVDFHAHMNMLCVASPFFDQMFSLPQPPVIAQDGTSSPVPTIPLSEDSQTMDHLLRLCYPVAKPQPLKKLELVAKVLVAAMKYEFEEATVLMKTSFHSLIKSSPLEAYAISCRLKLEKEASLSAKAWKEKLKVDGAL
;
A
#
# COMPACT_ATOMS: atom_id res chain seq x y z
N MET A 1 -13.08 -0.96 31.07
CA MET A 1 -14.37 -1.56 30.67
C MET A 1 -14.44 -1.52 29.16
N ALA A 2 -14.71 -2.63 28.50
CA ALA A 2 -14.78 -2.67 27.04
C ALA A 2 -16.06 -1.99 26.54
N ALA A 3 -15.96 -1.15 25.52
CA ALA A 3 -17.10 -0.47 24.91
C ALA A 3 -17.61 -1.26 23.71
N LYS A 4 -18.92 -1.27 23.45
CA LYS A 4 -19.47 -1.83 22.20
C LYS A 4 -19.20 -0.89 21.04
N ALA A 5 -18.97 -1.45 19.85
CA ALA A 5 -18.87 -0.68 18.61
C ALA A 5 -20.17 0.06 18.29
N ARG A 6 -20.10 1.03 17.36
CA ARG A 6 -21.27 1.72 16.83
C ARG A 6 -22.02 0.85 15.82
N VAL A 7 -23.22 1.27 15.45
CA VAL A 7 -24.01 0.64 14.37
C VAL A 7 -23.16 0.57 13.08
N PRO A 8 -23.12 -0.58 12.39
CA PRO A 8 -23.95 -1.78 12.61
C PRO A 8 -23.36 -2.83 13.56
N PHE A 9 -22.09 -2.77 13.95
CA PHE A 9 -21.38 -3.86 14.65
C PHE A 9 -21.56 -3.92 16.18
N HIS A 10 -22.58 -3.26 16.71
CA HIS A 10 -22.87 -3.13 18.13
C HIS A 10 -23.45 -4.39 18.83
N GLY A 11 -23.87 -5.41 18.07
CA GLY A 11 -24.40 -6.67 18.63
C GLY A 11 -25.56 -7.26 17.84
N HIS A 12 -25.27 -7.86 16.68
CA HIS A 12 -26.29 -8.55 15.87
C HIS A 12 -26.64 -9.92 16.50
N PRO A 13 -27.92 -10.35 16.53
CA PRO A 13 -28.32 -11.62 17.14
C PRO A 13 -27.67 -12.87 16.52
N ARG A 14 -27.29 -12.79 15.23
CA ARG A 14 -26.60 -13.87 14.49
C ARG A 14 -25.07 -13.73 14.48
N ALA A 15 -24.49 -12.79 15.22
CA ALA A 15 -23.04 -12.69 15.34
C ALA A 15 -22.48 -13.91 16.07
N ASP A 16 -21.40 -14.48 15.54
CA ASP A 16 -20.77 -15.73 15.99
C ASP A 16 -19.33 -15.50 16.51
N ALA A 17 -18.79 -14.29 16.37
CA ALA A 17 -17.49 -13.89 16.91
C ALA A 17 -17.45 -12.41 17.30
N ILE A 18 -16.49 -12.06 18.16
CA ILE A 18 -16.22 -10.69 18.61
C ILE A 18 -14.77 -10.33 18.31
N LEU A 19 -14.53 -9.26 17.55
CA LEU A 19 -13.20 -8.65 17.44
C LEU A 19 -13.03 -7.58 18.52
N GLN A 20 -11.98 -7.67 19.32
CA GLN A 20 -11.63 -6.68 20.34
C GLN A 20 -10.45 -5.84 19.89
N THR A 21 -10.68 -4.54 19.70
CA THR A 21 -9.63 -3.60 19.26
C THR A 21 -8.66 -3.23 20.38
N CYS A 22 -7.50 -2.66 20.02
CA CYS A 22 -6.49 -2.26 21.00
C CYS A 22 -6.96 -1.16 21.96
N ASN A 23 -7.95 -0.36 21.55
CA ASN A 23 -8.65 0.61 22.40
C ASN A 23 -9.90 0.03 23.09
N ASN A 24 -9.97 -1.30 23.25
CA ASN A 24 -11.02 -2.02 23.98
C ASN A 24 -12.45 -1.80 23.46
N VAL A 25 -12.62 -1.72 22.13
CA VAL A 25 -13.94 -1.68 21.50
C VAL A 25 -14.29 -3.05 20.93
N LEU A 26 -15.49 -3.54 21.21
CA LEU A 26 -15.99 -4.85 20.80
C LEU A 26 -16.85 -4.74 19.53
N PHE A 27 -16.41 -5.40 18.47
CA PHE A 27 -17.13 -5.51 17.19
C PHE A 27 -17.74 -6.90 17.08
N TYR A 28 -19.06 -6.99 17.01
CA TYR A 28 -19.77 -8.24 16.77
C TYR A 28 -19.81 -8.51 15.28
N VAL A 29 -19.23 -9.65 14.88
CA VAL A 29 -19.00 -10.02 13.47
C VAL A 29 -19.53 -11.42 13.18
N HIS A 30 -19.57 -11.76 11.90
CA HIS A 30 -19.94 -13.06 11.35
C HIS A 30 -18.69 -13.70 10.73
N THR A 31 -18.33 -14.91 11.17
CA THR A 31 -17.12 -15.60 10.71
C THR A 31 -17.22 -15.89 9.22
N ASP A 32 -18.38 -16.28 8.70
CA ASP A 32 -18.58 -16.57 7.28
C ASP A 32 -18.23 -15.38 6.38
N VAL A 33 -18.64 -14.18 6.78
CA VAL A 33 -18.37 -12.94 6.04
C VAL A 33 -16.86 -12.69 5.96
N LEU A 34 -16.17 -12.81 7.10
CA LEU A 34 -14.75 -12.55 7.20
C LEU A 34 -13.90 -13.64 6.55
N SER A 35 -14.28 -14.92 6.68
CA SER A 35 -13.60 -16.05 6.01
C SER A 35 -13.68 -15.95 4.49
N MET A 36 -14.84 -15.53 3.94
CA MET A 36 -14.94 -15.29 2.49
C MET A 36 -14.11 -14.07 2.04
N ALA A 37 -14.03 -13.04 2.88
CA ALA A 37 -13.32 -11.80 2.55
C ALA A 37 -11.78 -11.92 2.67
N SER A 38 -11.30 -12.86 3.49
CA SER A 38 -9.91 -12.94 3.92
C SER A 38 -9.46 -14.38 4.15
N PRO A 39 -8.43 -14.85 3.42
CA PRO A 39 -7.80 -16.14 3.70
C PRO A 39 -7.20 -16.21 5.11
N PHE A 40 -6.67 -15.10 5.62
CA PHE A 40 -6.19 -15.01 7.00
C PHE A 40 -7.30 -15.33 8.01
N PHE A 41 -8.49 -14.75 7.85
CA PHE A 41 -9.61 -15.01 8.74
C PHE A 41 -10.18 -16.42 8.57
N ASP A 42 -10.26 -16.95 7.34
CA ASP A 42 -10.66 -18.36 7.11
C ASP A 42 -9.73 -19.34 7.85
N GLN A 43 -8.41 -19.09 7.78
CA GLN A 43 -7.44 -19.86 8.56
C GLN A 43 -7.61 -19.64 10.06
N LEU A 44 -7.74 -18.39 10.52
CA LEU A 44 -7.89 -18.06 11.94
C LEU A 44 -9.09 -18.78 12.58
N PHE A 45 -10.24 -18.80 11.90
CA PHE A 45 -11.46 -19.44 12.41
C PHE A 45 -11.44 -20.97 12.27
N SER A 46 -10.57 -21.53 11.43
CA SER A 46 -10.37 -22.98 11.34
C SER A 46 -9.59 -23.57 12.51
N LEU A 47 -8.86 -22.74 13.27
CA LEU A 47 -8.04 -23.19 14.39
C LEU A 47 -8.90 -23.51 15.62
N PRO A 48 -8.54 -24.54 16.43
CA PRO A 48 -9.19 -24.80 17.70
C PRO A 48 -9.04 -23.59 18.62
N GLN A 49 -10.14 -22.91 18.92
CA GLN A 49 -10.11 -21.82 19.89
C GLN A 49 -10.09 -22.40 21.31
N PRO A 50 -9.31 -21.81 22.25
CA PRO A 50 -9.33 -22.24 23.63
C PRO A 50 -10.77 -22.13 24.17
N ALA A 51 -11.28 -23.24 24.73
CA ALA A 51 -12.61 -23.27 25.31
C ALA A 51 -12.71 -22.18 26.39
N ASN A 52 -13.55 -21.17 26.17
CA ASN A 52 -13.83 -20.17 27.18
C ASN A 52 -14.44 -20.86 28.40
N ILE A 53 -13.90 -20.54 29.58
CA ILE A 53 -14.37 -20.99 30.88
C ILE A 53 -15.86 -20.58 31.00
N PRO A 54 -16.79 -21.51 31.30
CA PRO A 54 -18.20 -21.16 31.45
C PRO A 54 -18.38 -20.28 32.69
N ASP A 55 -18.73 -19.01 32.48
CA ASP A 55 -19.25 -18.16 33.56
C ASP A 55 -20.63 -18.68 33.96
N ALA A 56 -20.76 -19.12 35.22
CA ALA A 56 -21.92 -19.80 35.79
C ALA A 56 -23.20 -18.93 35.94
N THR A 57 -23.34 -17.85 35.17
CA THR A 57 -24.42 -16.87 35.35
C THR A 57 -25.20 -16.50 34.09
N SER A 58 -24.95 -17.12 32.94
CA SER A 58 -25.77 -16.88 31.74
C SER A 58 -25.89 -18.15 30.90
N GLY A 59 -27.09 -18.70 30.79
CA GLY A 59 -27.41 -19.81 29.89
C GLY A 59 -27.44 -19.40 28.41
N GLY A 60 -26.37 -18.78 27.91
CA GLY A 60 -26.24 -18.38 26.51
C GLY A 60 -24.78 -18.50 26.06
N ASN A 61 -24.55 -19.14 24.91
CA ASN A 61 -23.24 -19.33 24.29
C ASN A 61 -22.37 -18.07 24.40
N THR A 62 -21.24 -18.16 25.10
CA THR A 62 -20.25 -17.08 25.14
C THR A 62 -19.53 -17.02 23.80
N LEU A 63 -19.73 -15.95 23.04
CA LEU A 63 -19.05 -15.74 21.76
C LEU A 63 -17.52 -15.65 21.94
N PRO A 64 -16.71 -16.19 21.01
CA PRO A 64 -15.27 -16.05 21.05
C PRO A 64 -14.83 -14.59 20.89
N ILE A 65 -13.87 -14.16 21.72
CA ILE A 65 -13.28 -12.81 21.67
C ILE A 65 -11.87 -12.91 21.10
N ILE A 66 -11.63 -12.21 19.99
CA ILE A 66 -10.38 -12.21 19.24
C ILE A 66 -9.73 -10.82 19.35
N PRO A 67 -8.60 -10.69 20.07
CA PRO A 67 -7.90 -9.41 20.17
C PRO A 67 -7.18 -9.06 18.87
N ILE A 68 -7.29 -7.79 18.44
CA ILE A 68 -6.62 -7.23 17.27
C ILE A 68 -5.88 -5.93 17.62
N SER A 69 -4.80 -5.63 16.90
CA SER A 69 -3.89 -4.52 17.23
C SER A 69 -4.36 -3.15 16.75
N GLU A 70 -5.35 -3.10 15.86
CA GLU A 70 -5.83 -1.88 15.23
C GLU A 70 -6.86 -1.17 16.11
N ASP A 71 -6.95 0.15 15.94
CA ASP A 71 -7.94 0.97 16.64
C ASP A 71 -9.34 0.80 16.04
N SER A 72 -10.35 1.15 16.83
CA SER A 72 -11.76 1.02 16.44
C SER A 72 -12.15 1.78 15.17
N ALA A 73 -11.51 2.91 14.84
CA ALA A 73 -11.84 3.64 13.62
C ALA A 73 -11.31 2.92 12.37
N THR A 74 -10.10 2.35 12.48
CA THR A 74 -9.50 1.53 11.42
C THR A 74 -10.34 0.27 11.16
N VAL A 75 -10.75 -0.42 12.22
CA VAL A 75 -11.53 -1.66 12.14
C VAL A 75 -12.95 -1.42 11.62
N ASP A 76 -13.65 -0.37 12.09
CA ASP A 76 -14.97 -0.01 11.57
C ASP A 76 -14.91 0.25 10.05
N HIS A 77 -13.89 0.97 9.59
CA HIS A 77 -13.72 1.24 8.16
C HIS A 77 -13.45 -0.04 7.37
N LEU A 78 -12.57 -0.92 7.86
CA LEU A 78 -12.30 -2.22 7.22
C LEU A 78 -13.55 -3.08 7.13
N LEU A 79 -14.28 -3.26 8.23
CA LEU A 79 -15.46 -4.10 8.25
C LEU A 79 -16.53 -3.55 7.29
N ARG A 80 -16.73 -2.24 7.20
CA ARG A 80 -17.66 -1.65 6.20
C ARG A 80 -17.22 -1.83 4.75
N LEU A 81 -15.95 -2.13 4.47
CA LEU A 81 -15.50 -2.49 3.12
C LEU A 81 -15.79 -3.95 2.78
N CYS A 82 -15.92 -4.81 3.80
CA CYS A 82 -16.13 -6.26 3.66
C CYS A 82 -17.59 -6.68 3.79
N TYR A 83 -18.37 -5.94 4.57
CA TYR A 83 -19.77 -6.24 4.80
C TYR A 83 -20.67 -5.66 3.70
N PRO A 84 -21.81 -6.30 3.39
CA PRO A 84 -22.80 -5.85 2.42
C PRO A 84 -23.64 -4.67 2.96
N ILE A 85 -22.97 -3.68 3.53
CA ILE A 85 -23.57 -2.51 4.15
C ILE A 85 -23.12 -1.25 3.42
N PRO A 86 -23.81 -0.11 3.60
CA PRO A 86 -23.40 1.14 3.01
C PRO A 86 -21.93 1.45 3.27
N ARG A 87 -21.21 1.74 2.18
CA ARG A 87 -19.76 2.02 2.25
C ARG A 87 -19.46 3.16 3.21
N PRO A 88 -18.30 3.12 3.89
CA PRO A 88 -17.91 4.20 4.76
C PRO A 88 -17.67 5.48 3.93
N PRO A 89 -17.81 6.67 4.54
CA PRO A 89 -17.45 7.91 3.88
C PRO A 89 -15.98 7.88 3.45
N PRO A 90 -15.63 8.49 2.30
CA PRO A 90 -14.27 8.46 1.78
C PRO A 90 -13.31 9.15 2.74
N LEU A 91 -12.19 8.49 3.01
CA LEU A 91 -11.13 9.05 3.84
C LEU A 91 -10.38 10.14 3.08
N THR A 92 -10.19 11.29 3.72
CA THR A 92 -9.48 12.44 3.15
C THR A 92 -8.03 12.56 3.64
N ASN A 93 -7.71 11.96 4.78
CA ASN A 93 -6.38 12.04 5.38
C ASN A 93 -5.53 10.83 4.97
N ILE A 94 -4.37 11.08 4.35
CA ILE A 94 -3.49 10.03 3.85
C ILE A 94 -2.97 9.09 4.94
N GLY A 95 -2.76 9.59 6.17
CA GLY A 95 -2.34 8.78 7.31
C GLY A 95 -3.44 7.83 7.78
N THR A 96 -4.71 8.25 7.74
CA THR A 96 -5.84 7.35 8.03
C THR A 96 -6.01 6.28 6.96
N VAL A 97 -5.86 6.66 5.67
CA VAL A 97 -5.85 5.70 4.55
C VAL A 97 -4.71 4.70 4.72
N ALA A 98 -3.53 5.14 5.12
CA ALA A 98 -2.37 4.29 5.36
C ALA A 98 -2.62 3.25 6.45
N LYS A 99 -3.24 3.64 7.57
CA LYS A 99 -3.58 2.71 8.66
C LYS A 99 -4.55 1.64 8.21
N VAL A 100 -5.61 2.03 7.48
CA VAL A 100 -6.60 1.09 6.95
C VAL A 100 -5.98 0.19 5.88
N LEU A 101 -5.16 0.73 4.98
CA LEU A 101 -4.46 -0.04 3.96
C LEU A 101 -3.49 -1.06 4.57
N GLU A 102 -2.71 -0.66 5.56
CA GLU A 102 -1.80 -1.54 6.29
C GLU A 102 -2.54 -2.69 6.99
N ALA A 103 -3.64 -2.38 7.66
CA ALA A 103 -4.48 -3.38 8.28
C ALA A 103 -5.17 -4.29 7.25
N ALA A 104 -5.62 -3.75 6.11
CA ALA A 104 -6.17 -4.54 5.01
C ALA A 104 -5.14 -5.50 4.43
N MET A 105 -3.89 -5.08 4.28
CA MET A 105 -2.78 -5.93 3.82
C MET A 105 -2.46 -7.01 4.87
N LYS A 106 -2.38 -6.64 6.15
CA LYS A 106 -2.12 -7.56 7.26
C LYS A 106 -3.16 -8.67 7.36
N TYR A 107 -4.43 -8.34 7.16
CA TYR A 107 -5.54 -9.30 7.20
C TYR A 107 -5.90 -9.86 5.82
N GLU A 108 -5.07 -9.65 4.79
CA GLU A 108 -5.28 -10.18 3.45
C GLU A 108 -6.66 -9.86 2.83
N LEU A 109 -7.21 -8.69 3.16
CA LEU A 109 -8.51 -8.22 2.67
C LEU A 109 -8.35 -7.59 1.28
N VAL A 110 -8.27 -8.42 0.24
CA VAL A 110 -7.91 -8.01 -1.14
C VAL A 110 -8.75 -6.84 -1.67
N GLU A 111 -10.08 -6.90 -1.55
CA GLU A 111 -10.98 -5.84 -2.02
C GLU A 111 -10.84 -4.54 -1.22
N ALA A 112 -10.51 -4.63 0.08
CA ALA A 112 -10.21 -3.47 0.90
C ALA A 112 -8.87 -2.84 0.47
N VAL A 113 -7.84 -3.65 0.19
CA VAL A 113 -6.56 -3.18 -0.34
C VAL A 113 -6.74 -2.45 -1.66
N THR A 114 -7.47 -3.02 -2.62
CA THR A 114 -7.70 -2.36 -3.92
C THR A 114 -8.49 -1.05 -3.77
N SER A 115 -9.48 -1.02 -2.88
CA SER A 115 -10.27 0.17 -2.58
C SER A 115 -9.42 1.26 -1.92
N MET A 116 -8.62 0.91 -0.92
CA MET A 116 -7.74 1.87 -0.23
C MET A 116 -6.62 2.38 -1.12
N LYS A 117 -6.04 1.55 -2.00
CA LYS A 117 -5.07 2.01 -3.01
C LYS A 117 -5.66 3.07 -3.95
N LYS A 118 -6.92 2.91 -4.40
CA LYS A 118 -7.59 3.93 -5.23
C LYS A 118 -7.71 5.27 -4.51
N ILE A 119 -8.11 5.26 -3.23
CA ILE A 119 -8.18 6.48 -2.42
C ILE A 119 -6.77 7.05 -2.22
N PHE A 120 -5.80 6.20 -1.88
CA PHE A 120 -4.40 6.58 -1.70
C PHE A 120 -3.86 7.30 -2.94
N HIS A 121 -4.10 6.76 -4.14
CA HIS A 121 -3.69 7.38 -5.40
C HIS A 121 -4.28 8.78 -5.60
N SER A 122 -5.54 8.99 -5.22
CA SER A 122 -6.18 10.31 -5.32
C SER A 122 -5.58 11.35 -4.37
N LEU A 123 -4.93 10.91 -3.28
CA LEU A 123 -4.29 11.77 -2.28
C LEU A 123 -2.80 12.03 -2.55
N ILE A 124 -2.17 11.27 -3.46
CA ILE A 124 -0.73 11.42 -3.78
C ILE A 124 -0.39 12.86 -4.19
N SER A 125 -1.23 13.50 -5.01
CA SER A 125 -1.00 14.87 -5.47
C SER A 125 -1.12 15.91 -4.35
N THR A 126 -1.86 15.59 -3.27
CA THR A 126 -2.09 16.51 -2.15
C THR A 126 -0.92 16.50 -1.17
N SER A 127 -0.35 15.32 -0.90
CA SER A 127 0.72 15.14 0.08
C SER A 127 1.76 14.11 -0.42
N PRO A 128 2.56 14.45 -1.45
CA PRO A 128 3.42 13.48 -2.14
C PRO A 128 4.56 12.95 -1.26
N LEU A 129 5.13 13.76 -0.36
CA LEU A 129 6.21 13.32 0.55
C LEU A 129 5.72 12.30 1.58
N ASP A 130 4.56 12.55 2.19
CA ASP A 130 3.95 11.60 3.13
C ASP A 130 3.49 10.33 2.40
N ALA A 131 2.96 10.48 1.18
CA ALA A 131 2.61 9.35 0.32
C ALA A 131 3.83 8.49 0.00
N TYR A 132 4.95 9.12 -0.37
CA TYR A 132 6.22 8.41 -0.61
C TYR A 132 6.67 7.66 0.63
N ALA A 133 6.63 8.32 1.79
CA ALA A 133 7.03 7.71 3.05
C ALA A 133 6.17 6.48 3.40
N ILE A 134 4.85 6.62 3.28
CA ILE A 134 3.91 5.54 3.51
C ILE A 134 4.15 4.40 2.52
N ALA A 135 4.34 4.71 1.24
CA ALA A 135 4.56 3.72 0.21
C ALA A 135 5.84 2.92 0.43
N CYS A 136 6.96 3.57 0.77
CA CYS A 136 8.20 2.88 1.12
C CYS A 136 8.04 1.99 2.36
N ARG A 137 7.35 2.47 3.39
CA ARG A 137 7.09 1.71 4.63
C ARG A 137 6.26 0.45 4.36
N LEU A 138 5.27 0.55 3.46
CA LEU A 138 4.39 -0.56 3.06
C LEU A 138 4.95 -1.38 1.87
N LYS A 139 6.17 -1.09 1.41
CA LYS A 139 6.81 -1.72 0.23
C LYS A 139 5.97 -1.64 -1.06
N LEU A 140 5.27 -0.52 -1.25
CA LEU A 140 4.41 -0.24 -2.38
C LEU A 140 5.19 0.52 -3.47
N GLU A 141 5.98 -0.20 -4.26
CA GLU A 141 6.93 0.38 -5.23
C GLU A 141 6.26 1.26 -6.30
N THR A 142 5.11 0.82 -6.82
CA THR A 142 4.37 1.59 -7.83
C THR A 142 3.86 2.92 -7.28
N GLU A 143 3.37 2.90 -6.04
CA GLU A 143 2.85 4.05 -5.33
C GLU A 143 3.98 4.99 -4.89
N ALA A 144 5.13 4.46 -4.48
CA ALA A 144 6.33 5.23 -4.19
C ALA A 144 6.83 5.97 -5.44
N SER A 145 6.87 5.29 -6.59
CA SER A 145 7.22 5.91 -7.88
C SER A 145 6.22 6.99 -8.31
N MET A 146 4.92 6.76 -8.11
CA MET A 146 3.91 7.80 -8.38
C MET A 146 4.07 9.01 -7.46
N ALA A 147 4.34 8.78 -6.17
CA ALA A 147 4.55 9.84 -5.19
C ALA A 147 5.80 10.67 -5.49
N ALA A 148 6.90 10.01 -5.86
CA ALA A 148 8.13 10.68 -6.28
C ALA A 148 7.91 11.56 -7.53
N ARG A 149 7.15 11.06 -8.52
CA ARG A 149 6.79 11.81 -9.74
C ARG A 149 5.84 12.99 -9.49
N ALA A 150 4.92 12.83 -8.54
CA ALA A 150 3.95 13.86 -8.20
C ALA A 150 4.57 15.05 -7.45
N HIS A 151 5.82 14.93 -6.98
CA HIS A 151 6.53 15.98 -6.26
C HIS A 151 7.43 16.79 -7.21
N PRO A 152 7.08 18.04 -7.59
CA PRO A 152 7.90 18.83 -8.50
C PRO A 152 9.01 19.56 -7.73
N PHE A 153 10.23 19.02 -7.73
CA PHE A 153 11.41 19.75 -7.23
C PHE A 153 12.58 19.61 -8.20
N GLN A 154 12.61 20.49 -9.20
CA GLN A 154 13.69 20.61 -10.20
C GLN A 154 15.06 20.94 -9.56
N LEU A 155 15.06 21.40 -8.31
CA LEU A 155 16.25 21.82 -7.57
C LEU A 155 16.07 21.45 -6.08
N THR A 156 16.01 20.16 -5.74
CA THR A 156 16.05 19.73 -4.33
C THR A 156 17.41 20.13 -3.72
N LEU A 157 17.51 21.38 -3.28
CA LEU A 157 18.59 21.90 -2.47
C LEU A 157 18.33 21.44 -1.03
N VAL A 158 19.19 20.57 -0.50
CA VAL A 158 19.37 20.42 0.97
C VAL A 158 18.33 19.57 1.69
N GLY A 159 17.96 18.41 1.16
CA GLY A 159 17.12 17.48 1.91
C GLY A 159 15.77 18.05 2.38
N ARG A 160 15.32 19.17 1.79
CA ARG A 160 14.04 19.83 2.07
C ARG A 160 12.85 19.00 1.63
N SER A 161 13.08 18.05 0.71
CA SER A 161 12.12 17.01 0.32
C SER A 161 12.00 15.94 1.41
N TYR A 162 11.71 16.37 2.63
CA TYR A 162 11.61 15.55 3.83
C TYR A 162 10.35 15.92 4.60
N SER A 163 9.58 14.92 5.00
CA SER A 163 8.46 15.07 5.92
C SER A 163 8.69 14.27 7.19
N ASP A 164 7.97 14.60 8.27
CA ASP A 164 8.08 13.86 9.52
C ASP A 164 7.67 12.39 9.38
N ALA A 165 6.84 12.05 8.39
CA ALA A 165 6.51 10.67 8.04
C ALA A 165 7.75 9.86 7.60
N MET A 166 8.80 10.51 7.08
CA MET A 166 10.06 9.87 6.67
C MET A 166 11.00 9.59 7.84
N LYS A 167 10.72 10.08 9.05
CA LYS A 167 11.62 9.95 10.20
C LYS A 167 12.07 8.53 10.49
N ASN A 168 11.17 7.55 10.36
CA ASN A 168 11.46 6.16 10.69
C ASN A 168 11.74 5.30 9.45
N LEU A 169 11.85 5.89 8.25
CA LEU A 169 12.24 5.16 7.07
C LEU A 169 13.73 4.80 7.10
N PRO A 170 14.13 3.73 6.40
CA PRO A 170 15.51 3.52 6.04
C PRO A 170 16.08 4.75 5.33
N ALA A 171 17.29 5.18 5.71
CA ALA A 171 18.00 6.27 5.06
C ALA A 171 18.23 5.98 3.57
N GLY A 172 18.30 4.71 3.18
CA GLY A 172 18.38 4.29 1.80
C GLY A 172 17.20 4.75 0.97
N CYS A 173 15.96 4.61 1.47
CA CYS A 173 14.77 5.08 0.75
C CYS A 173 14.86 6.59 0.48
N TYR A 174 15.26 7.37 1.48
CA TYR A 174 15.42 8.81 1.35
C TYR A 174 16.56 9.19 0.38
N PHE A 175 17.70 8.49 0.43
CA PHE A 175 18.80 8.68 -0.51
C PHE A 175 18.36 8.45 -1.96
N ARG A 176 17.60 7.37 -2.21
CA ARG A 176 17.05 7.04 -3.52
C ARG A 176 16.09 8.12 -4.04
N LEU A 177 15.23 8.65 -3.17
CA LEU A 177 14.38 9.79 -3.51
C LEU A 177 15.19 11.01 -3.94
N LEU A 178 16.24 11.36 -3.19
CA LEU A 178 17.08 12.52 -3.53
C LEU A 178 17.77 12.35 -4.88
N ARG A 179 18.27 11.15 -5.20
CA ARG A 179 18.86 10.85 -6.52
C ARG A 179 17.86 10.98 -7.66
N TYR A 180 16.65 10.46 -7.46
CA TYR A 180 15.57 10.61 -8.42
C TYR A 180 15.26 12.09 -8.71
N LEU A 181 15.18 12.91 -7.66
CA LEU A 181 14.93 14.36 -7.78
C LEU A 181 16.09 15.13 -8.43
N GLN A 182 17.29 14.55 -8.46
CA GLN A 182 18.46 15.12 -9.16
C GLN A 182 18.49 14.78 -10.66
N GLY A 183 17.47 14.08 -11.17
CA GLY A 183 17.34 13.75 -12.59
C GLY A 183 17.85 12.37 -12.96
N GLU A 184 18.24 11.55 -11.99
CA GLU A 184 18.60 10.16 -12.26
C GLU A 184 17.36 9.27 -12.38
N THR A 185 17.33 8.40 -13.38
CA THR A 185 16.31 7.36 -13.49
C THR A 185 16.51 6.34 -12.37
N PHE A 186 15.55 6.21 -11.46
CA PHE A 186 15.69 5.42 -10.26
C PHE A 186 14.56 4.40 -10.10
N THR A 187 14.92 3.11 -10.01
CA THR A 187 14.08 1.97 -9.57
C THR A 187 15.00 0.89 -9.01
N PRO A 188 14.76 0.27 -7.83
CA PRO A 188 13.59 0.36 -6.95
C PRO A 188 13.74 1.31 -5.74
N PHE A 189 12.69 2.02 -5.33
CA PHE A 189 12.67 2.93 -4.17
C PHE A 189 12.54 2.22 -2.82
N CYS A 190 11.70 1.18 -2.72
CA CYS A 190 11.39 0.52 -1.45
C CYS A 190 12.46 -0.48 -1.04
N GLU A 191 13.17 -1.05 -2.02
CA GLU A 191 14.15 -2.11 -1.81
C GLU A 191 15.58 -1.62 -2.07
N PRO A 192 16.57 -2.20 -1.37
CA PRO A 192 17.96 -1.89 -1.65
C PRO A 192 18.33 -2.29 -3.07
N LEU A 193 19.16 -1.47 -3.72
CA LEU A 193 19.83 -1.88 -4.94
C LEU A 193 20.71 -3.11 -4.63
N PRO A 194 20.76 -4.12 -5.51
CA PRO A 194 21.76 -5.17 -5.40
C PRO A 194 23.13 -4.48 -5.44
N SER A 195 23.85 -4.56 -4.33
CA SER A 195 25.18 -3.96 -4.25
C SER A 195 26.10 -4.71 -5.23
N PRO A 196 27.02 -4.04 -5.95
CA PRO A 196 28.00 -4.71 -6.82
C PRO A 196 28.84 -5.76 -6.08
N ARG A 197 28.95 -5.64 -4.74
CA ARG A 197 29.60 -6.62 -3.87
C ARG A 197 28.83 -7.93 -3.72
N SER A 198 27.52 -7.94 -3.94
CA SER A 198 26.69 -9.14 -3.82
C SER A 198 26.91 -10.15 -4.96
N LEU A 199 27.49 -9.74 -6.09
CA LEU A 199 27.85 -10.64 -7.19
C LEU A 199 29.12 -11.48 -6.90
N HIS A 200 29.90 -11.11 -5.88
CA HIS A 200 31.07 -11.88 -5.44
C HIS A 200 30.80 -12.75 -4.20
N GLN A 201 29.60 -12.73 -3.62
CA GLN A 201 29.23 -13.58 -2.47
C GLN A 201 28.38 -14.81 -2.85
N SER A 202 28.16 -15.05 -4.14
CA SER A 202 27.49 -16.25 -4.66
C SER A 202 28.44 -17.23 -5.35
N GLN A 203 29.66 -17.35 -4.85
CA GLN A 203 30.36 -18.64 -4.89
C GLN A 203 30.64 -19.02 -3.43
N PRO A 204 30.28 -20.23 -2.98
CA PRO A 204 30.96 -20.79 -1.83
C PRO A 204 32.37 -21.04 -2.33
N ASP A 205 33.27 -20.07 -2.13
CA ASP A 205 34.69 -20.31 -2.31
C ASP A 205 35.04 -21.42 -1.35
N ALA A 206 35.13 -22.64 -1.89
CA ALA A 206 35.47 -23.86 -1.20
C ALA A 206 36.89 -23.81 -0.56
N ASN A 207 37.56 -22.66 -0.64
CA ASN A 207 38.86 -22.38 -0.05
C ASN A 207 38.84 -21.40 1.14
N ASP A 208 37.73 -20.73 1.46
CA ASP A 208 37.67 -19.86 2.66
C ASP A 208 37.34 -20.62 3.95
N SER A 209 36.94 -21.89 3.83
CA SER A 209 36.79 -22.82 4.97
C SER A 209 38.13 -23.37 5.50
N ALA A 210 39.26 -23.04 4.87
CA ALA A 210 40.58 -23.56 5.27
C ALA A 210 41.37 -22.65 6.22
N LEU A 211 40.92 -21.42 6.48
CA LEU A 211 41.60 -20.47 7.39
C LEU A 211 40.72 -19.99 8.57
N ALA A 212 39.52 -20.55 8.67
CA ALA A 212 38.58 -20.36 9.78
C ALA A 212 38.32 -21.66 10.55
N SER A 213 39.29 -22.59 10.56
CA SER A 213 39.17 -23.77 11.40
C SER A 213 39.55 -23.43 12.86
N PRO A 214 38.76 -23.84 13.85
CA PRO A 214 39.10 -23.78 15.29
C PRO A 214 40.30 -24.68 15.68
N GLU A 215 41.03 -25.20 14.69
CA GLU A 215 42.07 -26.22 14.84
C GLU A 215 43.30 -25.75 15.62
N VAL A 216 43.62 -24.46 15.61
CA VAL A 216 44.74 -23.94 16.41
C VAL A 216 44.40 -23.89 17.91
N LEU A 217 43.14 -23.58 18.26
CA LEU A 217 42.68 -23.62 19.65
C LEU A 217 42.41 -25.06 20.15
N LEU A 218 42.19 -26.00 19.23
CA LEU A 218 41.95 -27.42 19.52
C LEU A 218 43.22 -28.29 19.47
N GLN A 219 44.36 -27.74 19.01
CA GLN A 219 45.63 -28.48 18.92
C GLN A 219 46.20 -28.88 20.29
N TYR A 220 45.75 -28.22 21.36
CA TYR A 220 46.13 -28.50 22.74
C TYR A 220 44.87 -28.45 23.63
N PRO A 221 44.78 -29.30 24.67
CA PRO A 221 43.64 -29.30 25.57
C PRO A 221 43.43 -27.92 26.19
N ALA A 222 42.20 -27.42 26.13
CA ALA A 222 41.82 -26.14 26.73
C ALA A 222 41.79 -26.26 28.26
N ASP A 223 42.30 -25.24 28.94
CA ASP A 223 42.33 -25.14 30.41
C ASP A 223 41.36 -24.07 30.95
N VAL A 224 40.59 -23.43 30.05
CA VAL A 224 39.49 -22.52 30.37
C VAL A 224 38.48 -22.45 29.20
N ILE A 225 37.20 -22.28 29.52
CA ILE A 225 36.13 -22.08 28.55
C ILE A 225 35.51 -20.70 28.76
N LEU A 226 35.43 -19.90 27.69
CA LEU A 226 34.72 -18.62 27.69
C LEU A 226 33.29 -18.84 27.21
N LYS A 227 32.30 -18.53 28.05
CA LYS A 227 30.88 -18.53 27.68
C LYS A 227 30.47 -17.12 27.27
N SER A 228 30.15 -16.97 25.99
CA SER A 228 29.68 -15.73 25.37
C SER A 228 28.27 -15.34 25.84
N SER A 229 27.88 -14.08 25.63
CA SER A 229 26.53 -13.59 25.92
C SER A 229 25.42 -14.20 25.05
N ASP A 230 25.78 -14.73 23.88
CA ASP A 230 24.89 -15.52 23.00
C ASP A 230 24.89 -17.03 23.34
N GLY A 231 25.54 -17.43 24.44
CA GLY A 231 25.56 -18.81 24.94
C GLY A 231 26.60 -19.72 24.28
N ILE A 232 27.43 -19.21 23.37
CA ILE A 232 28.49 -19.97 22.72
C ILE A 232 29.63 -20.25 23.71
N LEU A 233 30.05 -21.51 23.81
CA LEU A 233 31.20 -21.96 24.60
C LEU A 233 32.45 -22.00 23.72
N ILE A 234 33.46 -21.21 24.08
CA ILE A 234 34.71 -21.08 23.33
C ILE A 234 35.87 -21.60 24.18
N PRO A 235 36.38 -22.81 23.89
CA PRO A 235 37.55 -23.34 24.58
C PRO A 235 38.82 -22.55 24.21
N THR A 236 39.64 -22.21 25.20
CA THR A 236 40.87 -21.43 25.01
C THR A 236 41.91 -21.74 26.10
N HIS A 237 42.99 -20.97 26.13
CA HIS A 237 44.14 -21.19 27.02
C HIS A 237 44.37 -20.01 27.97
N ARG A 238 44.51 -20.28 29.27
CA ARG A 238 44.80 -19.27 30.32
C ARG A 238 46.09 -18.52 30.00
N LEU A 239 47.10 -19.24 29.49
CA LEU A 239 48.37 -18.65 29.07
C LEU A 239 48.21 -17.63 27.93
N LEU A 240 47.37 -17.91 26.92
CA LEU A 240 47.13 -16.99 25.81
C LEU A 240 46.45 -15.69 26.28
N LEU A 241 45.46 -15.83 27.16
CA LEU A 241 44.78 -14.70 27.79
C LEU A 241 45.76 -13.87 28.63
N ALA A 242 46.59 -14.52 29.45
CA ALA A 242 47.58 -13.85 30.30
C ALA A 242 48.65 -13.10 29.49
N LEU A 243 49.20 -13.71 28.44
CA LEU A 243 50.21 -13.08 27.55
C LEU A 243 49.64 -11.87 26.80
N SER A 244 48.33 -11.87 26.56
CA SER A 244 47.60 -10.77 25.92
C SER A 244 47.23 -9.65 26.89
N GLY A 245 47.48 -9.82 28.20
CA GLY A 245 47.17 -8.86 29.25
C GLY A 245 45.72 -8.92 29.73
N ALA A 246 45.02 -10.04 29.52
CA ALA A 246 43.61 -10.16 29.89
C ALA A 246 43.41 -10.12 31.42
N THR A 247 42.55 -9.22 31.89
CA THR A 247 42.15 -9.10 33.31
C THR A 247 40.89 -9.93 33.60
N ILE A 248 40.92 -11.20 33.23
CA ILE A 248 39.81 -12.12 33.46
C ILE A 248 40.06 -12.87 34.77
N ASN A 249 39.11 -12.81 35.71
CA ASN A 249 39.23 -13.50 36.99
C ASN A 249 38.77 -14.96 36.87
N ILE A 250 39.66 -15.81 36.38
CA ILE A 250 39.36 -17.21 36.07
C ILE A 250 39.22 -18.04 37.37
N ASP A 251 39.88 -17.63 38.46
CA ASP A 251 39.95 -18.37 39.72
C ASP A 251 38.67 -18.27 40.60
N GLN A 252 37.74 -17.37 40.27
CA GLN A 252 36.49 -17.17 41.01
C GLN A 252 35.27 -17.84 40.35
N THR A 253 35.48 -18.71 39.38
CA THR A 253 34.37 -19.37 38.66
C THR A 253 33.84 -20.59 39.44
N HIS A 254 32.52 -20.61 39.69
CA HIS A 254 31.83 -21.73 40.36
C HIS A 254 31.24 -22.76 39.38
N GLN A 255 31.39 -22.53 38.07
CA GLN A 255 30.87 -23.40 37.02
C GLN A 255 32.03 -24.07 36.29
N SER A 256 31.95 -25.39 36.16
CA SER A 256 32.91 -26.23 35.45
C SER A 256 32.16 -27.12 34.47
N ASP A 257 32.78 -27.47 33.36
CA ASP A 257 32.21 -28.48 32.46
C ASP A 257 32.29 -29.90 33.04
N SER A 258 31.75 -30.89 32.33
CA SER A 258 31.79 -32.30 32.75
C SER A 258 33.21 -32.88 32.90
N SER A 259 34.22 -32.18 32.40
CA SER A 259 35.64 -32.56 32.50
C SER A 259 36.42 -31.76 33.55
N GLY A 260 35.76 -30.84 34.27
CA GLY A 260 36.35 -30.02 35.33
C GLY A 260 37.02 -28.73 34.83
N VAL A 261 36.84 -28.34 33.56
CA VAL A 261 37.40 -27.11 33.00
C VAL A 261 36.54 -25.91 33.44
N PRO A 262 37.13 -24.83 33.98
CA PRO A 262 36.38 -23.66 34.45
C PRO A 262 35.70 -22.92 33.31
N ILE A 263 34.43 -22.54 33.52
CA ILE A 263 33.62 -21.77 32.58
C ILE A 263 33.51 -20.32 33.09
N VAL A 264 33.97 -19.37 32.28
CA VAL A 264 33.92 -17.93 32.57
C VAL A 264 32.89 -17.26 31.66
N GLU A 265 31.89 -16.60 32.24
CA GLU A 265 30.91 -15.83 31.47
C GLU A 265 31.45 -14.45 31.06
N ILE A 266 31.32 -14.11 29.77
CA ILE A 266 31.73 -12.82 29.20
C ILE A 266 30.54 -12.12 28.54
N THR A 267 30.48 -10.80 28.69
CA THR A 267 29.38 -9.94 28.20
C THR A 267 29.41 -9.63 26.70
N HIS A 268 30.23 -10.31 25.90
CA HIS A 268 30.43 -10.03 24.47
C HIS A 268 30.02 -11.25 23.65
N SER A 269 29.61 -11.04 22.39
CA SER A 269 29.17 -12.12 21.49
C SER A 269 30.31 -13.03 21.05
N GLY A 270 29.97 -14.25 20.61
CA GLY A 270 30.96 -15.27 20.30
C GLY A 270 31.84 -14.85 19.12
N ALA A 271 31.26 -14.14 18.14
CA ALA A 271 31.99 -13.59 17.00
C ALA A 271 33.10 -12.62 17.41
N VAL A 272 32.82 -11.71 18.36
CA VAL A 272 33.83 -10.75 18.87
C VAL A 272 34.92 -11.48 19.65
N LEU A 273 34.54 -12.47 20.46
CA LEU A 273 35.48 -13.27 21.26
C LEU A 273 36.39 -14.13 20.38
N HIS A 274 35.88 -14.79 19.35
CA HIS A 274 36.70 -15.53 18.39
C HIS A 274 37.73 -14.63 17.70
N ARG A 275 37.33 -13.42 17.30
CA ARG A 275 38.25 -12.46 16.69
C ARG A 275 39.31 -11.98 17.68
N LEU A 276 38.93 -11.72 18.93
CA LEU A 276 39.85 -11.38 20.01
C LEU A 276 40.89 -12.47 20.24
N LEU A 277 40.45 -13.73 20.40
CA LEU A 277 41.33 -14.86 20.63
C LEU A 277 42.27 -15.13 19.45
N ARG A 278 41.81 -14.91 18.22
CA ARG A 278 42.67 -14.99 17.02
C ARG A 278 43.81 -13.97 17.06
N MET A 279 43.58 -12.78 17.60
CA MET A 279 44.63 -11.77 17.79
C MET A 279 45.55 -12.06 18.98
N CYS A 280 45.08 -12.84 19.96
CA CYS A 280 45.89 -13.27 21.11
C CYS A 280 46.94 -14.33 20.72
N HIS A 281 46.76 -15.00 19.58
CA HIS A 281 47.63 -16.08 19.15
C HIS A 281 48.97 -15.57 18.60
N PRO A 282 50.13 -16.15 18.98
CA PRO A 282 51.42 -15.85 18.38
C PRO A 282 51.39 -16.13 16.86
N GLY A 283 51.70 -15.12 16.04
CA GLY A 283 51.60 -15.22 14.58
C GLY A 283 50.19 -15.01 14.01
N GLY A 284 49.19 -14.72 14.85
CA GLY A 284 47.88 -14.28 14.41
C GLY A 284 47.99 -12.94 13.68
N SER A 285 47.81 -12.95 12.36
CA SER A 285 47.62 -11.71 11.63
C SER A 285 46.24 -11.16 11.95
N TYR A 286 46.19 -9.87 12.27
CA TYR A 286 44.95 -9.13 12.16
C TYR A 286 44.60 -9.07 10.67
N GLN A 287 43.82 -10.03 10.18
CA GLN A 287 43.11 -9.83 8.92
C GLN A 287 42.27 -8.57 9.14
N ASP A 288 42.45 -7.56 8.29
CA ASP A 288 41.67 -6.32 8.32
C ASP A 288 40.21 -6.68 8.61
N SER A 289 39.63 -6.18 9.72
CA SER A 289 38.18 -6.28 9.87
C SER A 289 37.56 -5.66 8.63
N GLU A 290 36.63 -6.37 8.00
CA GLU A 290 35.99 -5.87 6.78
C GLU A 290 35.19 -4.61 7.07
N THR A 291 34.72 -4.43 8.32
CA THR A 291 33.80 -3.37 8.71
C THR A 291 34.29 -2.55 9.92
N PHE A 292 33.92 -1.26 9.93
CA PHE A 292 34.22 -0.33 11.03
C PHE A 292 33.57 -0.77 12.35
N GLU A 293 32.38 -1.36 12.28
CA GLU A 293 31.64 -1.84 13.45
C GLU A 293 32.37 -2.95 14.20
N GLU A 294 32.86 -3.96 13.47
CA GLU A 294 33.62 -5.06 14.06
C GLU A 294 34.89 -4.56 14.73
N ALA A 295 35.67 -3.73 14.05
CA ALA A 295 36.90 -3.16 14.61
C ALA A 295 36.64 -2.41 15.93
N ARG A 296 35.51 -1.69 16.01
CA ARG A 296 35.14 -0.93 17.20
C ARG A 296 34.63 -1.81 18.34
N LEU A 297 33.83 -2.83 18.05
CA LEU A 297 33.38 -3.82 19.04
C LEU A 297 34.56 -4.61 19.62
N VAL A 298 35.51 -4.98 18.78
CA VAL A 298 36.75 -5.65 19.19
C VAL A 298 37.59 -4.73 20.08
N TYR A 299 37.71 -3.44 19.74
CA TYR A 299 38.36 -2.46 20.61
C TYR A 299 37.70 -2.37 21.99
N ASP A 300 36.36 -2.24 22.04
CA ASP A 300 35.63 -2.10 23.30
C ASP A 300 35.82 -3.33 24.18
N ALA A 301 35.75 -4.51 23.58
CA ALA A 301 35.94 -5.78 24.27
C ALA A 301 37.40 -5.95 24.75
N ALA A 302 38.40 -5.65 23.92
CA ALA A 302 39.81 -5.67 24.32
C ALA A 302 40.11 -4.69 25.47
N THR A 303 39.52 -3.50 25.43
CA THR A 303 39.69 -2.47 26.47
C THR A 303 39.06 -2.93 27.79
N LYS A 304 37.84 -3.47 27.76
CA LYS A 304 37.16 -4.02 28.95
C LYS A 304 37.88 -5.22 29.55
N LEU A 305 38.52 -6.03 28.72
CA LEU A 305 39.31 -7.18 29.14
C LEU A 305 40.76 -6.83 29.49
N GLY A 306 41.19 -5.56 29.43
CA GLY A 306 42.56 -5.15 29.76
C GLY A 306 43.63 -5.50 28.72
N MET A 307 43.25 -6.00 27.54
CA MET A 307 44.14 -6.40 26.46
C MET A 307 44.66 -5.20 25.65
N LEU A 308 45.54 -4.38 26.25
CA LEU A 308 45.95 -3.07 25.70
C LEU A 308 46.57 -3.11 24.29
N LYS A 309 47.46 -4.08 24.01
CA LYS A 309 48.09 -4.20 22.68
C LYS A 309 47.06 -4.48 21.58
N ILE A 310 46.09 -5.33 21.90
CA ILE A 310 45.00 -5.71 21.00
C ILE A 310 44.04 -4.53 20.81
N ALA A 311 43.72 -3.81 21.89
CA ALA A 311 42.95 -2.58 21.82
C ALA A 311 43.62 -1.54 20.91
N ASP A 312 44.93 -1.33 21.02
CA ASP A 312 45.64 -0.39 20.14
C ASP A 312 45.60 -0.80 18.66
N ILE A 313 45.70 -2.09 18.35
CA ILE A 313 45.57 -2.60 16.98
C ILE A 313 44.16 -2.34 16.45
N ALA A 314 43.13 -2.72 17.21
CA ALA A 314 41.74 -2.53 16.84
C ALA A 314 41.38 -1.04 16.68
N ARG A 315 41.94 -0.17 17.55
CA ARG A 315 41.81 1.29 17.45
C ARG A 315 42.37 1.81 16.13
N ARG A 316 43.63 1.48 15.80
CA ARG A 316 44.24 1.91 14.53
C ARG A 316 43.45 1.44 13.32
N ASN A 317 42.94 0.21 13.34
CA ASN A 317 42.09 -0.26 12.24
C ASN A 317 40.78 0.55 12.13
N SER A 318 40.13 0.85 13.26
CA SER A 318 38.92 1.68 13.27
C SER A 318 39.19 3.09 12.73
N GLU A 319 40.37 3.67 13.02
CA GLU A 319 40.80 4.98 12.52
C GLU A 319 40.99 4.94 11.00
N VAL A 320 41.69 3.93 10.48
CA VAL A 320 41.90 3.73 9.03
C VAL A 320 40.57 3.54 8.29
N LEU A 321 39.67 2.71 8.83
CA LEU A 321 38.35 2.46 8.24
C LEU A 321 37.47 3.72 8.26
N ARG A 322 37.57 4.55 9.31
CA ARG A 322 36.88 5.84 9.39
C ARG A 322 37.36 6.82 8.33
N GLU A 323 38.64 6.77 7.95
CA GLU A 323 39.18 7.58 6.86
C GLU A 323 38.78 7.07 5.48
N ARG A 324 38.77 5.74 5.31
CA ARG A 324 38.44 5.07 4.04
C ARG A 324 36.94 5.12 3.71
N ALA A 325 36.08 4.98 4.71
CA ALA A 325 34.62 4.94 4.58
C ALA A 325 33.94 5.81 5.66
N PRO A 326 34.09 7.14 5.60
CA PRO A 326 33.64 8.03 6.68
C PRO A 326 32.11 8.06 6.85
N LEU A 327 31.35 7.85 5.77
CA LEU A 327 29.88 7.80 5.83
C LEU A 327 29.39 6.54 6.56
N THR A 328 29.94 5.37 6.23
CA THR A 328 29.67 4.12 6.96
C THR A 328 30.02 4.26 8.43
N ALA A 329 31.22 4.79 8.73
CA ALA A 329 31.64 5.00 10.12
C ALA A 329 30.70 5.95 10.88
N TYR A 330 30.22 7.02 10.23
CA TYR A 330 29.23 7.94 10.82
C TYR A 330 27.89 7.25 11.12
N LEU A 331 27.32 6.55 10.13
CA LEU A 331 26.02 5.88 10.27
C LEU A 331 26.05 4.78 11.36
N VAL A 332 27.12 3.98 11.40
CA VAL A 332 27.33 2.97 12.44
C VAL A 332 27.47 3.63 13.81
N SER A 333 28.28 4.68 13.93
CA SER A 333 28.53 5.35 15.21
C SER A 333 27.26 5.98 15.78
N VAL A 334 26.43 6.63 14.95
CA VAL A 334 25.14 7.19 15.39
C VAL A 334 24.18 6.10 15.85
N ARG A 335 24.08 4.99 15.10
CA ARG A 335 23.21 3.86 15.45
C ARG A 335 23.62 3.21 16.78
N ARG A 336 24.92 3.12 17.07
CA ARG A 336 25.47 2.54 18.30
C ARG A 336 25.58 3.54 19.47
N GLY A 337 25.32 4.83 19.24
CA GLY A 337 25.45 5.87 20.27
C GLY A 337 26.89 6.29 20.57
N TRP A 338 27.85 6.00 19.70
CA TRP A 338 29.26 6.39 19.85
C TRP A 338 29.49 7.84 19.43
N GLU A 339 29.18 8.79 20.31
CA GLU A 339 29.19 10.22 19.98
C GLU A 339 30.55 10.77 19.51
N THR A 340 31.65 10.33 20.12
CA THR A 340 33.00 10.78 19.79
C THR A 340 33.40 10.35 18.39
N ASP A 341 33.14 9.09 18.07
CA ASP A 341 33.41 8.51 16.76
C ASP A 341 32.47 9.08 15.69
N ALA A 342 31.21 9.32 16.04
CA ALA A 342 30.26 9.97 15.16
C ALA A 342 30.71 11.39 14.79
N LYS A 343 31.16 12.21 15.75
CA LYS A 343 31.69 13.56 15.49
C LYS A 343 32.94 13.53 14.62
N ALA A 344 33.88 12.62 14.90
CA ALA A 344 35.09 12.45 14.11
C ALA A 344 34.78 12.00 12.67
N ALA A 345 33.94 10.97 12.50
CA ALA A 345 33.52 10.46 11.20
C ALA A 345 32.72 11.50 10.42
N LEU A 346 31.84 12.25 11.08
CA LEU A 346 31.08 13.36 10.49
C LEU A 346 32.01 14.41 9.89
N SER A 347 33.01 14.87 10.67
CA SER A 347 33.95 15.88 10.20
C SER A 347 34.66 15.45 8.91
N ARG A 348 35.00 14.16 8.80
CA ARG A 348 35.65 13.59 7.61
C ARG A 348 34.69 13.35 6.46
N ALA A 349 33.47 12.92 6.74
CA ALA A 349 32.41 12.68 5.74
C ALA A 349 32.02 13.98 5.01
N LEU A 350 31.98 15.11 5.74
CA LEU A 350 31.69 16.43 5.19
C LEU A 350 32.75 16.94 4.21
N CYS A 351 33.97 16.41 4.26
CA CYS A 351 35.03 16.77 3.31
C CYS A 351 34.94 15.98 1.99
N GLY A 352 34.05 14.98 1.88
CA GLY A 352 33.88 14.14 0.69
C GLY A 352 32.61 14.47 -0.11
N PRO A 353 32.45 13.90 -1.33
CA PRO A 353 31.26 14.09 -2.15
C PRO A 353 30.06 13.29 -1.59
N LEU A 354 29.26 13.90 -0.72
CA LEU A 354 28.09 13.27 -0.09
C LEU A 354 26.90 13.00 -1.05
N TRP A 355 26.97 13.54 -2.27
CA TRP A 355 25.95 13.44 -3.31
C TRP A 355 26.37 12.56 -4.50
N SER A 356 27.53 11.88 -4.45
CA SER A 356 27.92 10.99 -5.55
C SER A 356 27.12 9.68 -5.54
N ALA A 357 26.94 9.07 -6.71
CA ALA A 357 26.31 7.75 -6.85
C ALA A 357 27.02 6.66 -6.03
N ASP A 358 28.34 6.80 -5.87
CA ASP A 358 29.21 5.90 -5.09
C ASP A 358 29.08 6.11 -3.57
N ALA A 359 28.31 7.10 -3.11
CA ALA A 359 28.09 7.38 -1.69
C ALA A 359 27.02 6.46 -1.06
N TYR A 360 26.35 5.60 -1.82
CA TYR A 360 25.41 4.64 -1.23
C TYR A 360 26.16 3.58 -0.42
N VAL A 361 25.75 3.40 0.84
CA VAL A 361 26.33 2.38 1.73
C VAL A 361 25.22 1.49 2.29
N PRO A 362 25.43 0.16 2.43
CA PRO A 362 24.42 -0.76 2.95
C PRO A 362 23.87 -0.37 4.33
N GLU A 363 24.68 0.31 5.15
CA GLU A 363 24.27 0.80 6.47
C GLU A 363 23.13 1.84 6.41
N MET A 364 22.85 2.42 5.24
CA MET A 364 21.67 3.27 5.03
C MET A 364 20.35 2.51 5.15
N GLU A 365 20.33 1.19 4.96
CA GLU A 365 19.09 0.39 5.08
C GLU A 365 18.70 0.11 6.54
N VAL A 366 19.68 0.14 7.45
CA VAL A 366 19.47 -0.11 8.89
C VAL A 366 19.43 1.17 9.72
N THR A 367 19.74 2.32 9.12
CA THR A 367 19.71 3.62 9.78
C THR A 367 18.50 4.44 9.34
N SER A 368 18.05 5.34 10.22
CA SER A 368 16.90 6.20 9.95
C SER A 368 17.26 7.33 8.98
N ALA A 369 16.33 7.65 8.07
CA ALA A 369 16.44 8.77 7.15
C ALA A 369 16.62 10.14 7.83
N LYS A 370 16.19 10.27 9.10
CA LYS A 370 16.48 11.46 9.91
C LYS A 370 17.98 11.72 10.03
N VAL A 371 18.78 10.68 10.26
CA VAL A 371 20.24 10.79 10.43
C VAL A 371 20.88 11.35 9.17
N LEU A 372 20.48 10.82 8.01
CA LEU A 372 20.97 11.26 6.71
C LEU A 372 20.52 12.69 6.37
N ARG A 373 19.26 13.04 6.66
CA ARG A 373 18.74 14.41 6.50
C ARG A 373 19.46 15.41 7.38
N ASP A 374 19.77 15.05 8.63
CA ASP A 374 20.49 15.92 9.56
C ASP A 374 21.96 16.13 9.09
N LEU A 375 22.61 15.09 8.56
CA LEU A 375 23.93 15.18 7.91
C LEU A 375 23.92 16.17 6.73
N TYR A 376 22.96 16.05 5.82
CA TYR A 376 22.85 16.95 4.65
C TYR A 376 22.54 18.39 5.05
N SER A 377 21.67 18.57 6.06
CA SER A 377 21.34 19.89 6.60
C SER A 377 22.58 20.56 7.20
N TYR A 378 23.37 19.81 7.97
CA TYR A 378 24.61 20.30 8.57
C TYR A 378 25.68 20.65 7.53
N HIS A 379 25.84 19.82 6.49
CA HIS A 379 26.75 20.11 5.38
C HIS A 379 26.42 21.43 4.68
N TYR A 380 25.13 21.68 4.46
CA TYR A 380 24.70 22.93 3.83
C TYR A 380 24.94 24.15 4.72
N GLN A 381 24.59 24.07 6.01
CA GLN A 381 24.83 25.17 6.97
C GLN A 381 26.31 25.55 7.06
N ARG A 382 27.24 24.61 6.87
CA ARG A 382 28.69 24.90 6.86
C ARG A 382 29.18 25.55 5.57
N ARG A 383 28.45 25.39 4.46
CA ARG A 383 28.85 25.92 3.14
C ARG A 383 28.39 27.36 2.94
N GLU A 384 27.38 27.83 3.69
CA GLU A 384 27.03 29.26 3.78
C GLU A 384 27.80 29.94 4.94
N PRO A 385 28.39 31.14 4.74
CA PRO A 385 28.89 31.93 5.85
C PRO A 385 27.71 32.48 6.69
N PRO A 386 27.85 32.59 8.03
CA PRO A 386 26.78 32.98 8.95
C PRO A 386 26.32 34.47 8.88
N GLN A 387 26.46 35.13 7.73
CA GLN A 387 26.01 36.51 7.51
C GLN A 387 25.03 36.68 6.32
N ALA A 388 24.71 35.64 5.56
CA ALA A 388 23.78 35.74 4.43
C ALA A 388 22.28 35.55 4.80
N CYS A 389 21.89 35.88 6.04
CA CYS A 389 20.48 35.89 6.46
C CYS A 389 19.81 37.27 6.39
N MET A 390 20.43 38.24 5.71
CA MET A 390 19.74 39.46 5.29
C MET A 390 20.05 39.74 3.82
N LEU A 391 18.98 39.68 3.00
CA LEU A 391 18.88 40.12 1.59
C LEU A 391 19.65 39.19 0.62
N ASP A 392 19.04 38.47 -0.32
CA ASP A 392 18.06 38.92 -1.30
C ASP A 392 17.16 37.78 -1.80
N LEU A 393 15.85 38.09 -1.87
CA LEU A 393 14.83 37.34 -2.58
C LEU A 393 14.72 37.94 -4.01
N PRO A 394 14.85 37.19 -5.12
CA PRO A 394 14.57 37.75 -6.43
C PRO A 394 13.05 37.92 -6.59
N ARG A 395 12.60 39.18 -6.57
CA ARG A 395 11.24 39.58 -6.94
C ARG A 395 10.97 39.20 -8.40
N LEU A 396 9.99 38.34 -8.62
CA LEU A 396 9.21 38.34 -9.86
C LEU A 396 7.92 39.11 -9.61
N LEU A 397 7.50 39.85 -10.64
CA LEU A 397 6.33 40.73 -10.77
C LEU A 397 6.62 42.20 -10.48
N GLN A 398 6.80 42.97 -11.55
CA GLN A 398 5.99 44.18 -11.71
C GLN A 398 5.70 44.47 -13.18
N VAL A 399 4.40 44.42 -13.47
CA VAL A 399 3.74 45.05 -14.62
C VAL A 399 3.77 46.57 -14.41
N SER A 400 3.84 47.26 -15.55
CA SER A 400 3.95 48.69 -15.85
C SER A 400 3.20 49.73 -14.98
N SER A 401 3.89 50.87 -14.81
CA SER A 401 3.45 52.30 -14.82
C SER A 401 2.09 52.71 -14.27
N PHE A 402 2.06 53.71 -13.38
CA PHE A 402 1.83 55.13 -13.74
C PHE A 402 1.88 56.09 -12.53
N ALA A 403 2.34 57.31 -12.82
CA ALA A 403 1.97 58.62 -12.26
C ALA A 403 2.49 59.11 -10.88
N CYS A 404 3.42 60.07 -10.99
CA CYS A 404 3.31 61.46 -10.51
C CYS A 404 2.97 61.76 -9.03
N LEU A 405 3.96 62.29 -8.29
CA LEU A 405 4.11 63.72 -7.92
C LEU A 405 4.96 63.87 -6.63
N SER A 406 5.93 64.78 -6.71
CA SER A 406 6.84 65.26 -5.65
C SER A 406 6.10 66.01 -4.50
N PRO A 407 6.80 66.65 -3.53
CA PRO A 407 7.62 66.18 -2.39
C PRO A 407 7.06 66.84 -1.08
N PRO A 408 7.77 67.26 0.01
CA PRO A 408 9.18 67.12 0.41
C PRO A 408 9.48 66.86 1.93
N SER A 409 10.80 66.68 2.20
CA SER A 409 11.61 67.20 3.34
C SER A 409 11.42 66.72 4.79
N CYS A 410 12.57 66.38 5.41
CA CYS A 410 13.10 66.78 6.74
C CYS A 410 13.99 65.64 7.33
N VAL A 411 15.31 65.75 7.51
CA VAL A 411 16.17 66.60 8.39
C VAL A 411 16.49 65.94 9.76
N CYS A 412 17.79 65.65 9.91
CA CYS A 412 18.65 65.67 11.12
C CYS A 412 18.70 64.55 12.18
N GLY A 413 19.93 64.05 12.38
CA GLY A 413 20.72 64.10 13.64
C GLY A 413 20.41 63.04 14.71
N SER A 414 21.32 62.59 15.58
CA SER A 414 22.76 62.78 15.78
C SER A 414 23.18 61.85 16.95
N ASP A 415 24.50 61.71 17.15
CA ASP A 415 25.18 61.50 18.44
C ASP A 415 25.47 60.07 18.99
N TYR A 416 26.78 59.75 18.92
CA TYR A 416 27.53 58.90 19.85
C TYR A 416 27.76 59.65 21.19
N PRO A 417 28.22 58.98 22.29
CA PRO A 417 29.68 58.92 22.52
C PRO A 417 30.23 57.67 23.29
N THR A 418 31.44 57.25 22.89
CA THR A 418 32.69 56.85 23.65
C THR A 418 32.62 56.24 25.08
N ARG A 419 33.50 55.34 25.57
CA ARG A 419 34.97 55.20 25.40
C ARG A 419 35.57 53.93 26.08
N SER A 420 36.75 53.51 25.58
CA SER A 420 37.96 52.91 26.25
C SER A 420 37.93 51.41 26.67
N THR A 421 38.98 50.56 26.58
CA THR A 421 40.45 50.72 26.36
C THR A 421 41.20 49.35 26.27
N PHE A 422 42.41 49.36 25.65
CA PHE A 422 43.59 48.44 25.80
C PHE A 422 43.46 46.97 25.33
N ALA A 423 44.45 46.27 24.73
CA ALA A 423 45.81 46.52 24.23
C ALA A 423 46.20 45.34 23.30
N ARG A 424 46.98 45.56 22.24
CA ARG A 424 47.73 44.48 21.56
C ARG A 424 49.04 45.04 21.01
N THR A 425 50.14 44.45 21.44
CA THR A 425 51.48 44.62 20.89
C THR A 425 52.05 43.26 20.51
N GLU A 426 52.80 43.28 19.42
CA GLU A 426 53.35 42.18 18.62
C GLU A 426 54.55 41.46 19.27
N ILE A 427 54.93 40.28 18.75
CA ILE A 427 56.12 40.06 17.89
C ILE A 427 56.33 38.55 17.60
N SER A 428 56.25 38.23 16.30
CA SER A 428 57.05 37.40 15.37
C SER A 428 57.87 36.15 15.74
N TYR A 429 58.03 35.33 14.68
CA TYR A 429 59.18 34.53 14.16
C TYR A 429 58.74 33.09 13.80
N VAL A 430 59.10 32.42 12.69
CA VAL A 430 59.75 32.72 11.39
C VAL A 430 59.63 31.43 10.54
N TRP A 431 59.57 31.52 9.20
CA TRP A 431 60.05 30.47 8.28
C TRP A 431 60.76 31.13 7.08
N PRO A 432 61.97 30.70 6.68
CA PRO A 432 62.74 31.27 5.56
C PRO A 432 62.70 30.32 4.32
N PRO A 433 63.44 30.53 3.20
CA PRO A 433 62.84 30.81 1.89
C PRO A 433 63.20 29.80 0.76
N HIS A 434 62.54 29.99 -0.38
CA HIS A 434 62.75 29.46 -1.74
C HIS A 434 63.95 28.54 -2.07
N SER A 435 63.65 27.45 -2.79
CA SER A 435 64.40 27.06 -3.99
C SER A 435 63.48 26.57 -5.11
N LEU A 436 63.60 27.24 -6.25
CA LEU A 436 62.96 26.95 -7.54
C LEU A 436 63.64 25.75 -8.21
N THR A 437 62.89 24.86 -8.86
CA THR A 437 63.13 24.48 -10.26
C THR A 437 62.06 23.54 -10.84
N ARG A 438 61.55 23.96 -12.02
CA ARG A 438 60.98 23.20 -13.15
C ARG A 438 59.59 22.52 -13.02
N CYS A 439 58.58 23.22 -13.55
CA CYS A 439 57.64 22.65 -14.52
C CYS A 439 57.61 23.56 -15.76
N PRO A 440 57.70 23.02 -17.00
CA PRO A 440 57.71 23.84 -18.21
C PRO A 440 56.29 24.29 -18.59
N ARG A 441 56.22 25.43 -19.27
CA ARG A 441 55.02 26.16 -19.65
C ARG A 441 54.78 26.05 -21.17
N PHE A 442 53.49 25.93 -21.53
CA PHE A 442 52.82 26.26 -22.82
C PHE A 442 52.91 25.26 -24.00
N PRO A 443 51.98 25.28 -24.99
CA PRO A 443 50.85 26.21 -25.20
C PRO A 443 49.45 25.57 -25.46
N LEU A 444 48.41 26.40 -25.31
CA LEU A 444 47.07 26.20 -25.87
C LEU A 444 47.07 26.63 -27.35
N THR A 445 46.56 25.79 -28.24
CA THR A 445 46.20 26.13 -29.63
C THR A 445 44.76 25.68 -29.94
N PRO A 446 43.92 26.54 -30.58
CA PRO A 446 42.63 26.19 -31.21
C PRO A 446 42.80 26.10 -32.76
N PRO A 447 41.76 26.01 -33.65
CA PRO A 447 40.39 25.46 -33.67
C PRO A 447 40.21 24.47 -34.89
N PRO A 448 39.02 24.26 -35.56
CA PRO A 448 38.37 25.29 -36.42
C PRO A 448 36.82 25.39 -36.34
N LEU A 449 36.37 26.53 -36.85
CA LEU A 449 35.01 27.06 -36.98
C LEU A 449 34.27 26.54 -38.22
N LEU A 450 32.93 26.53 -38.21
CA LEU A 450 32.12 26.88 -39.40
C LEU A 450 30.76 27.51 -39.03
N ARG A 451 30.71 28.82 -39.34
CA ARG A 451 29.59 29.74 -39.69
C ARG A 451 28.12 29.32 -39.52
N VAL A 452 27.37 30.18 -38.83
CA VAL A 452 26.00 30.56 -39.21
C VAL A 452 25.92 32.09 -39.30
N ALA A 453 25.40 32.58 -40.43
CA ALA A 453 25.12 33.99 -40.67
C ALA A 453 23.60 34.24 -40.57
N ASN A 454 23.26 35.30 -39.81
CA ASN A 454 21.98 36.01 -39.73
C ASN A 454 21.62 36.69 -41.09
N PRO A 455 20.37 37.18 -41.36
CA PRO A 455 19.68 38.15 -40.49
C PRO A 455 18.12 38.20 -40.47
N SER A 456 17.66 38.94 -39.45
CA SER A 456 16.35 39.58 -39.14
C SER A 456 15.79 40.48 -40.29
N PRO A 457 14.69 41.30 -40.17
CA PRO A 457 13.88 41.69 -38.98
C PRO A 457 12.35 41.96 -39.20
N ARG A 458 11.66 42.38 -38.11
CA ARG A 458 10.66 43.49 -38.00
C ARG A 458 9.20 43.18 -37.55
N PHE A 459 8.83 43.87 -36.46
CA PHE A 459 7.60 44.66 -36.17
C PHE A 459 6.22 43.97 -35.95
N SER A 460 5.79 44.00 -34.67
CA SER A 460 4.63 44.75 -34.13
C SER A 460 3.19 44.17 -34.04
N PHE A 461 2.58 44.50 -32.88
CA PHE A 461 1.16 44.51 -32.46
C PHE A 461 0.43 43.14 -32.43
N GLY A 462 -0.41 42.76 -31.48
CA GLY A 462 -1.13 43.43 -30.38
C GLY A 462 -2.52 42.76 -30.25
N GLY A 463 -3.00 42.51 -29.03
CA GLY A 463 -4.43 42.27 -28.74
C GLY A 463 -4.94 40.82 -28.63
N GLN A 464 -5.42 40.45 -27.43
CA GLN A 464 -6.66 39.66 -27.25
C GLN A 464 -7.88 40.61 -27.44
N PRO A 465 -9.18 40.21 -27.39
CA PRO A 465 -9.83 38.91 -27.09
C PRO A 465 -11.03 38.56 -28.04
N ASP A 466 -11.85 37.58 -27.63
CA ASP A 466 -13.29 37.40 -27.89
C ASP A 466 -13.83 36.47 -29.00
N GLN A 467 -14.61 35.49 -28.51
CA GLN A 467 -15.98 35.11 -28.86
C GLN A 467 -16.41 34.62 -30.26
N TYR A 468 -17.23 33.55 -30.18
CA TYR A 468 -18.38 33.15 -31.02
C TYR A 468 -18.21 32.75 -32.51
N SER A 469 -18.61 31.48 -32.74
CA SER A 469 -19.53 31.00 -33.81
C SER A 469 -19.04 30.75 -35.24
N SER A 470 -19.32 29.50 -35.67
CA SER A 470 -19.81 29.10 -37.01
C SER A 470 -18.81 29.16 -38.18
N ALA A 471 -18.73 28.24 -39.15
CA ALA A 471 -19.41 26.99 -39.48
C ALA A 471 -18.66 26.32 -40.67
N ARG A 472 -18.85 24.99 -40.78
CA ARG A 472 -18.98 24.18 -42.02
C ARG A 472 -17.79 23.93 -42.99
N LEU A 473 -17.58 22.61 -43.19
CA LEU A 473 -17.39 21.85 -44.47
C LEU A 473 -16.04 22.08 -45.19
N LEU A 474 -15.25 21.10 -45.67
CA LEU A 474 -15.45 19.71 -46.13
C LEU A 474 -14.07 19.00 -46.17
N SER A 475 -14.07 17.66 -46.02
CA SER A 475 -13.12 16.67 -46.58
C SER A 475 -11.60 16.90 -46.46
N SER A 476 -10.80 15.98 -45.94
CA SER A 476 -10.55 14.71 -46.63
C SER A 476 -9.77 13.72 -45.76
N SER A 477 -9.99 12.46 -46.11
CA SER A 477 -9.34 11.23 -45.68
C SER A 477 -7.81 11.28 -45.60
N LYS A 478 -7.25 10.57 -44.60
CA LYS A 478 -6.24 9.51 -44.79
C LYS A 478 -5.84 8.87 -43.45
N SER A 479 -6.22 7.60 -43.32
CA SER A 479 -5.54 6.59 -42.51
C SER A 479 -4.16 6.26 -43.10
N PRO A 480 -3.20 5.74 -42.31
CA PRO A 480 -2.17 4.85 -42.82
C PRO A 480 -2.37 3.40 -42.35
N PHE A 481 -2.11 2.49 -43.29
CA PHE A 481 -2.13 1.03 -43.21
C PHE A 481 -1.08 0.44 -42.24
N PRO A 482 -1.27 -0.82 -41.78
CA PRO A 482 -0.21 -1.70 -41.28
C PRO A 482 0.32 -2.65 -42.38
N HIS A 483 1.59 -3.05 -42.27
CA HIS A 483 2.26 -4.00 -43.17
C HIS A 483 2.12 -5.47 -42.70
N VAL A 484 1.50 -6.27 -43.57
CA VAL A 484 1.88 -7.57 -44.17
C VAL A 484 2.56 -8.67 -43.34
N GLY A 485 1.98 -9.89 -43.43
CA GLY A 485 2.64 -11.16 -43.10
C GLY A 485 1.80 -12.44 -43.35
N SER A 486 1.44 -12.71 -44.62
CA SER A 486 1.42 -14.02 -45.32
C SER A 486 0.69 -15.27 -44.76
N SER A 487 -0.35 -15.76 -45.49
CA SER A 487 -0.31 -17.01 -46.31
C SER A 487 -1.66 -17.75 -46.45
N ILE A 488 -2.33 -17.54 -47.59
CA ILE A 488 -2.88 -18.48 -48.59
C ILE A 488 -3.51 -19.82 -48.11
N SER A 489 -4.82 -20.01 -48.36
CA SER A 489 -5.32 -21.00 -49.34
C SER A 489 -6.84 -20.86 -49.58
N SER A 490 -7.21 -20.87 -50.87
CA SER A 490 -8.56 -20.76 -51.41
C SER A 490 -9.24 -22.11 -51.57
N TYR A 491 -10.57 -22.19 -51.41
CA TYR A 491 -11.39 -23.08 -52.23
C TYR A 491 -12.72 -22.41 -52.59
N TYR A 492 -12.98 -22.35 -53.89
CA TYR A 492 -14.24 -21.95 -54.52
C TYR A 492 -15.22 -23.13 -54.52
N GLY A 493 -16.51 -22.85 -54.34
CA GLY A 493 -17.59 -23.82 -54.56
C GLY A 493 -18.95 -23.13 -54.59
N ARG A 494 -19.38 -22.69 -55.78
CA ARG A 494 -20.72 -22.18 -56.07
C ARG A 494 -21.70 -23.36 -56.21
N THR A 495 -22.88 -23.26 -55.61
CA THR A 495 -24.14 -23.78 -56.18
C THR A 495 -25.32 -22.90 -55.76
N SER A 496 -26.35 -22.92 -56.59
CA SER A 496 -27.32 -21.87 -56.86
C SER A 496 -28.69 -22.13 -56.25
N LEU A 497 -29.41 -21.03 -55.99
CA LEU A 497 -30.87 -20.80 -56.08
C LEU A 497 -31.87 -21.71 -55.34
N LEU A 498 -32.57 -21.11 -54.36
CA LEU A 498 -34.03 -21.00 -54.16
C LEU A 498 -34.19 -20.34 -52.76
N GLY A 499 -34.80 -19.18 -52.49
CA GLY A 499 -35.81 -18.41 -53.18
C GLY A 499 -36.99 -18.21 -52.24
N VAL A 500 -36.97 -17.24 -51.30
CA VAL A 500 -38.18 -16.63 -50.70
C VAL A 500 -37.87 -15.21 -50.23
N HIS A 501 -38.48 -14.22 -50.88
CA HIS A 501 -38.58 -12.83 -50.43
C HIS A 501 -39.64 -12.74 -49.32
N ILE A 502 -39.28 -12.24 -48.13
CA ILE A 502 -40.24 -11.76 -47.12
C ILE A 502 -39.98 -10.27 -46.90
N LEU A 503 -40.88 -9.44 -47.41
CA LEU A 503 -41.02 -8.03 -47.09
C LEU A 503 -41.75 -7.91 -45.75
N LEU A 504 -41.07 -7.37 -44.75
CA LEU A 504 -41.64 -6.89 -43.50
C LEU A 504 -42.32 -5.53 -43.76
N HIS A 505 -43.66 -5.50 -43.68
CA HIS A 505 -44.42 -4.27 -43.47
C HIS A 505 -44.96 -4.26 -42.05
N LEU A 506 -44.57 -3.24 -41.31
CA LEU A 506 -45.10 -2.84 -40.00
C LEU A 506 -46.61 -2.59 -40.11
N SER A 507 -47.38 -3.07 -39.13
CA SER A 507 -48.68 -2.51 -38.78
C SER A 507 -48.86 -2.53 -37.27
N VAL A 508 -49.11 -1.33 -36.77
CA VAL A 508 -49.32 -0.92 -35.39
C VAL A 508 -50.80 -1.07 -35.11
N GLU A 509 -51.20 -1.81 -34.06
CA GLU A 509 -52.54 -1.67 -33.48
C GLU A 509 -52.47 -1.71 -31.95
N PHE A 510 -52.93 -0.62 -31.34
CA PHE A 510 -53.19 -0.44 -29.91
C PHE A 510 -54.55 -1.06 -29.55
N PRO A 511 -54.74 -1.50 -28.29
CA PRO A 511 -56.04 -1.30 -27.68
C PRO A 511 -55.94 -0.70 -26.27
N PHE A 512 -56.53 0.48 -26.12
CA PHE A 512 -57.10 0.98 -24.86
C PHE A 512 -58.47 0.33 -24.68
N TYR A 513 -58.75 -0.27 -23.53
CA TYR A 513 -60.13 -0.45 -23.06
C TYR A 513 -60.25 -0.11 -21.58
N THR A 514 -61.09 0.87 -21.35
CA THR A 514 -61.61 1.39 -20.09
C THR A 514 -62.64 0.44 -19.48
N VAL A 515 -62.63 0.33 -18.15
CA VAL A 515 -63.61 -0.41 -17.33
C VAL A 515 -64.86 0.46 -17.13
N PRO A 516 -66.07 -0.13 -17.12
CA PRO A 516 -67.16 0.40 -16.34
C PRO A 516 -67.65 -0.61 -15.28
N ILE A 517 -68.05 -0.03 -14.15
CA ILE A 517 -68.64 -0.65 -12.96
C ILE A 517 -70.16 -0.68 -13.16
N HIS A 518 -70.85 -1.78 -12.81
CA HIS A 518 -72.24 -1.73 -12.32
C HIS A 518 -72.61 -2.98 -11.52
N ALA A 519 -73.38 -2.74 -10.45
CA ALA A 519 -73.89 -3.68 -9.48
C ALA A 519 -75.38 -4.05 -9.74
N GLU A 520 -75.90 -4.94 -8.88
CA GLU A 520 -77.30 -5.39 -8.65
C GLU A 520 -77.83 -6.58 -9.47
N VAL A 521 -78.05 -7.77 -8.88
CA VAL A 521 -79.13 -8.26 -7.96
C VAL A 521 -80.34 -8.81 -8.74
N VAL A 522 -80.62 -10.12 -8.57
CA VAL A 522 -81.92 -10.75 -8.16
C VAL A 522 -81.86 -12.27 -8.37
N ALA A 523 -82.35 -12.98 -7.36
CA ALA A 523 -82.38 -14.42 -7.12
C ALA A 523 -83.36 -15.24 -7.98
N ARG A 524 -83.17 -16.57 -8.00
CA ARG A 524 -84.23 -17.57 -7.70
C ARG A 524 -83.66 -18.99 -7.48
N ASP A 525 -84.01 -19.56 -6.32
CA ASP A 525 -83.91 -20.96 -5.91
C ASP A 525 -84.75 -21.90 -6.79
N VAL A 526 -84.31 -23.16 -6.98
CA VAL A 526 -85.08 -24.39 -6.65
C VAL A 526 -84.11 -25.55 -6.35
N HIS A 527 -84.46 -26.26 -5.29
CA HIS A 527 -83.90 -27.41 -4.58
C HIS A 527 -83.50 -28.71 -5.34
N GLN A 528 -82.54 -29.42 -4.71
CA GLN A 528 -82.51 -30.86 -4.33
C GLN A 528 -81.48 -31.84 -4.97
N THR A 529 -80.64 -32.36 -4.06
CA THR A 529 -80.14 -33.75 -3.87
C THR A 529 -78.91 -34.32 -4.62
N CYS A 530 -77.85 -34.49 -3.80
CA CYS A 530 -76.79 -35.53 -3.77
C CYS A 530 -75.65 -35.61 -4.82
N PRO A 531 -74.44 -36.07 -4.41
CA PRO A 531 -73.16 -35.58 -4.93
C PRO A 531 -72.47 -36.56 -5.90
N PRO A 532 -71.54 -36.07 -6.75
CA PRO A 532 -70.49 -36.91 -7.27
C PRO A 532 -69.09 -36.39 -6.88
N ARG A 533 -68.37 -37.26 -6.15
CA ARG A 533 -66.93 -37.53 -6.25
C ARG A 533 -66.06 -36.41 -6.84
N PHE A 534 -65.35 -35.70 -5.97
CA PHE A 534 -64.14 -34.97 -6.35
C PHE A 534 -63.13 -35.95 -6.98
N PRO A 535 -62.63 -35.71 -8.21
CA PRO A 535 -61.51 -36.48 -8.71
C PRO A 535 -60.27 -36.15 -7.88
N LEU A 536 -59.64 -37.21 -7.41
CA LEU A 536 -58.32 -37.24 -6.81
C LEU A 536 -57.35 -36.42 -7.68
N SER A 537 -56.60 -35.53 -7.01
CA SER A 537 -55.21 -35.13 -7.28
C SER A 537 -54.73 -35.19 -8.74
N PRO A 538 -54.32 -34.07 -9.36
CA PRO A 538 -53.41 -34.18 -10.48
C PRO A 538 -52.13 -34.79 -9.93
N VAL A 539 -51.85 -36.02 -10.36
CA VAL A 539 -50.52 -36.60 -10.25
C VAL A 539 -49.62 -35.65 -11.04
N PHE A 540 -48.97 -34.73 -10.33
CA PHE A 540 -47.84 -34.00 -10.86
C PHE A 540 -46.85 -35.08 -11.25
N PHE A 541 -46.69 -35.30 -12.56
CA PHE A 541 -45.47 -35.88 -13.08
C PHE A 541 -44.34 -35.01 -12.51
N LEU A 542 -43.68 -35.51 -11.46
CA LEU A 542 -42.37 -35.04 -11.03
C LEU A 542 -41.41 -35.39 -12.18
N SER A 543 -41.47 -34.59 -13.24
CA SER A 543 -40.29 -34.31 -14.03
C SER A 543 -39.24 -33.88 -13.02
N SER A 544 -38.23 -34.72 -12.82
CA SER A 544 -37.02 -34.34 -12.11
C SER A 544 -36.41 -33.20 -12.91
N ILE A 545 -36.83 -31.95 -12.61
CA ILE A 545 -36.30 -30.76 -13.24
C ILE A 545 -34.81 -30.80 -12.97
N MET A 546 -34.01 -30.95 -14.03
CA MET A 546 -32.56 -30.98 -13.91
C MET A 546 -32.11 -29.59 -13.44
N THR A 547 -31.70 -29.49 -12.18
CA THR A 547 -31.11 -28.25 -11.67
C THR A 547 -29.62 -28.26 -11.96
N THR A 548 -29.08 -27.07 -12.21
CA THR A 548 -27.64 -26.88 -12.40
C THR A 548 -27.09 -26.05 -11.25
N LYS A 549 -25.89 -26.36 -10.75
CA LYS A 549 -25.25 -25.51 -9.74
C LYS A 549 -24.72 -24.24 -10.40
N ALA A 550 -24.85 -23.11 -9.71
CA ALA A 550 -24.21 -21.86 -10.13
C ALA A 550 -22.69 -22.03 -10.24
N ALA A 551 -22.03 -21.11 -10.94
CA ALA A 551 -20.57 -21.06 -11.00
C ALA A 551 -19.97 -20.52 -9.68
N ALA A 552 -18.66 -20.69 -9.50
CA ALA A 552 -17.94 -20.08 -8.38
C ALA A 552 -18.18 -18.55 -8.35
N PRO A 553 -18.43 -17.95 -7.18
CA PRO A 553 -18.23 -18.51 -5.83
C PRO A 553 -19.48 -19.19 -5.22
N PHE A 554 -20.61 -19.28 -5.92
CA PHE A 554 -21.89 -19.75 -5.36
C PHE A 554 -22.16 -21.25 -5.57
N ASN A 555 -21.10 -22.05 -5.59
CA ASN A 555 -21.13 -23.50 -5.78
C ASN A 555 -20.63 -24.30 -4.56
N GLY A 556 -20.39 -23.61 -3.45
CA GLY A 556 -19.75 -24.15 -2.24
C GLY A 556 -20.65 -25.10 -1.43
N HIS A 557 -20.01 -25.97 -0.65
CA HIS A 557 -20.68 -26.95 0.22
C HIS A 557 -20.95 -26.42 1.64
N ARG A 558 -20.39 -25.26 2.01
CA ARG A 558 -20.63 -24.58 3.30
C ARG A 558 -21.90 -23.72 3.31
N ALA A 559 -22.71 -23.79 2.27
CA ALA A 559 -23.95 -23.02 2.15
C ALA A 559 -25.04 -23.56 3.08
N ASP A 560 -25.72 -22.64 3.78
CA ASP A 560 -26.85 -22.89 4.68
C ASP A 560 -28.20 -22.59 4.02
N VAL A 561 -28.20 -22.07 2.79
CA VAL A 561 -29.40 -21.82 1.97
C VAL A 561 -29.09 -21.97 0.48
N ILE A 562 -30.06 -22.49 -0.28
CA ILE A 562 -30.01 -22.56 -1.74
C ILE A 562 -31.04 -21.57 -2.31
N LEU A 563 -30.60 -20.63 -3.14
CA LEU A 563 -31.48 -19.76 -3.91
C LEU A 563 -31.64 -20.35 -5.32
N ARG A 564 -32.86 -20.76 -5.69
CA ARG A 564 -33.16 -21.39 -6.99
C ARG A 564 -33.77 -20.37 -7.94
N THR A 565 -33.13 -20.11 -9.06
CA THR A 565 -33.62 -19.17 -10.08
C THR A 565 -34.64 -19.81 -11.02
N THR A 566 -35.31 -18.96 -11.82
CA THR A 566 -36.34 -19.39 -12.78
C THR A 566 -35.83 -20.31 -13.89
N ASP A 567 -34.54 -20.22 -14.21
CA ASP A 567 -33.82 -21.07 -15.16
C ASP A 567 -33.17 -22.30 -14.48
N ASN A 568 -33.63 -22.66 -13.28
CA ASN A 568 -33.22 -23.86 -12.51
C ASN A 568 -31.72 -23.89 -12.17
N VAL A 569 -31.14 -22.72 -11.90
CA VAL A 569 -29.78 -22.61 -11.36
C VAL A 569 -29.84 -22.47 -9.85
N ASP A 570 -29.13 -23.35 -9.15
CA ASP A 570 -29.04 -23.39 -7.69
C ASP A 570 -27.81 -22.61 -7.22
N PHE A 571 -28.04 -21.47 -6.57
CA PHE A 571 -27.02 -20.66 -5.92
C PHE A 571 -26.87 -21.08 -4.46
N HIS A 572 -25.73 -21.67 -4.13
CA HIS A 572 -25.37 -22.02 -2.76
C HIS A 572 -24.88 -20.76 -2.02
N ALA A 573 -25.74 -20.20 -1.17
CA ALA A 573 -25.58 -18.91 -0.50
C ALA A 573 -25.46 -19.07 1.03
N HIS A 574 -25.36 -17.92 1.73
CA HIS A 574 -25.10 -17.83 3.17
C HIS A 574 -26.15 -16.93 3.80
N MET A 575 -26.94 -17.44 4.75
CA MET A 575 -28.03 -16.71 5.40
C MET A 575 -27.51 -15.46 6.08
N ASN A 576 -26.38 -15.54 6.79
CA ASN A 576 -25.75 -14.39 7.45
C ASN A 576 -25.45 -13.24 6.48
N MET A 577 -24.99 -13.56 5.27
CA MET A 577 -24.73 -12.54 4.24
C MET A 577 -26.03 -11.89 3.77
N LEU A 578 -27.04 -12.71 3.48
CA LEU A 578 -28.34 -12.23 3.01
C LEU A 578 -29.06 -11.39 4.08
N CYS A 579 -29.05 -11.82 5.34
CA CYS A 579 -29.67 -11.07 6.45
C CYS A 579 -29.02 -9.69 6.63
N VAL A 580 -27.68 -9.63 6.62
CA VAL A 580 -26.98 -8.35 6.81
C VAL A 580 -27.15 -7.43 5.61
N ALA A 581 -27.26 -7.99 4.41
CA ALA A 581 -27.42 -7.24 3.17
C ALA A 581 -28.85 -6.77 2.89
N SER A 582 -29.85 -7.47 3.43
CA SER A 582 -31.26 -7.31 3.06
C SER A 582 -32.19 -7.51 4.28
N PRO A 583 -32.91 -6.46 4.69
CA PRO A 583 -33.95 -6.58 5.72
C PRO A 583 -35.07 -7.56 5.32
N PHE A 584 -35.38 -7.67 4.03
CA PHE A 584 -36.32 -8.67 3.51
C PHE A 584 -35.90 -10.09 3.88
N PHE A 585 -34.63 -10.46 3.61
CA PHE A 585 -34.12 -11.79 3.95
C PHE A 585 -34.02 -11.98 5.46
N ASP A 586 -33.61 -10.97 6.22
CA ASP A 586 -33.57 -11.02 7.69
C ASP A 586 -34.96 -11.32 8.29
N GLN A 587 -36.00 -10.64 7.80
CA GLN A 587 -37.38 -10.90 8.22
C GLN A 587 -37.84 -12.30 7.79
N MET A 588 -37.61 -12.67 6.53
CA MET A 588 -38.02 -13.97 5.99
C MET A 588 -37.42 -15.15 6.77
N PHE A 589 -36.13 -15.08 7.12
CA PHE A 589 -35.45 -16.12 7.89
C PHE A 589 -35.81 -16.11 9.39
N SER A 590 -36.45 -15.06 9.89
CA SER A 590 -36.92 -14.98 11.27
C SER A 590 -38.30 -15.62 11.48
N LEU A 591 -39.00 -15.99 10.40
CA LEU A 591 -40.29 -16.64 10.48
C LEU A 591 -40.17 -18.12 10.90
N PRO A 592 -41.09 -18.65 11.73
CA PRO A 592 -41.12 -20.07 12.08
C PRO A 592 -41.32 -20.93 10.84
N GLN A 593 -40.41 -21.89 10.59
CA GLN A 593 -40.57 -22.84 9.49
C GLN A 593 -41.42 -24.05 9.93
N PRO A 594 -42.23 -24.65 9.03
CA PRO A 594 -42.92 -25.90 9.31
C PRO A 594 -41.89 -27.00 9.66
N PRO A 595 -42.20 -27.91 10.60
CA PRO A 595 -41.29 -29.00 10.93
C PRO A 595 -41.07 -29.90 9.71
N VAL A 596 -39.83 -29.94 9.21
CA VAL A 596 -39.41 -30.84 8.14
C VAL A 596 -39.19 -32.22 8.76
N ILE A 597 -40.11 -33.15 8.53
CA ILE A 597 -39.93 -34.55 8.92
C ILE A 597 -38.85 -35.14 7.99
N ALA A 598 -37.64 -35.31 8.51
CA ALA A 598 -36.58 -36.06 7.81
C ALA A 598 -37.02 -37.52 7.72
N GLN A 599 -37.24 -38.03 6.50
CA GLN A 599 -37.67 -39.42 6.31
C GLN A 599 -36.54 -40.45 6.44
N ASP A 600 -35.28 -40.05 6.42
CA ASP A 600 -34.15 -40.97 6.65
C ASP A 600 -33.05 -40.19 7.36
N GLY A 601 -32.43 -40.77 8.41
CA GLY A 601 -31.51 -40.14 9.37
C GLY A 601 -30.17 -39.59 8.84
N THR A 602 -30.17 -38.97 7.67
CA THR A 602 -29.06 -38.24 7.06
C THR A 602 -29.49 -36.78 6.87
N SER A 603 -28.71 -35.85 7.44
CA SER A 603 -28.76 -34.38 7.36
C SER A 603 -30.02 -33.75 6.74
N SER A 604 -30.74 -32.91 7.50
CA SER A 604 -31.81 -32.07 6.96
C SER A 604 -31.37 -31.40 5.65
N PRO A 605 -32.15 -31.50 4.56
CA PRO A 605 -31.76 -30.89 3.29
C PRO A 605 -31.63 -29.37 3.45
N VAL A 606 -30.56 -28.79 2.90
CA VAL A 606 -30.34 -27.33 2.90
C VAL A 606 -31.59 -26.63 2.34
N PRO A 607 -32.17 -25.64 3.05
CA PRO A 607 -33.42 -25.00 2.63
C PRO A 607 -33.26 -24.37 1.24
N THR A 608 -34.20 -24.68 0.34
CA THR A 608 -34.21 -24.15 -1.03
C THR A 608 -35.32 -23.13 -1.20
N ILE A 609 -34.97 -21.93 -1.67
CA ILE A 609 -35.87 -20.79 -1.84
C ILE A 609 -35.99 -20.46 -3.32
N PRO A 610 -37.16 -20.62 -3.93
CA PRO A 610 -37.37 -20.24 -5.32
C PRO A 610 -37.43 -18.71 -5.48
N LEU A 611 -36.77 -18.19 -6.51
CA LEU A 611 -36.73 -16.78 -6.88
C LEU A 611 -37.41 -16.55 -8.24
N SER A 612 -37.86 -15.32 -8.49
CA SER A 612 -38.48 -14.95 -9.79
C SER A 612 -37.50 -14.44 -10.82
N GLU A 613 -36.23 -14.28 -10.45
CA GLU A 613 -35.16 -13.76 -11.30
C GLU A 613 -34.43 -14.91 -11.99
N ASP A 614 -33.78 -14.61 -13.12
CA ASP A 614 -32.89 -15.52 -13.83
C ASP A 614 -31.49 -15.56 -13.20
N SER A 615 -30.71 -16.59 -13.55
CA SER A 615 -29.35 -16.79 -13.02
C SER A 615 -28.39 -15.64 -13.31
N GLN A 616 -28.50 -14.97 -14.46
CA GLN A 616 -27.63 -13.84 -14.78
C GLN A 616 -27.91 -12.66 -13.86
N THR A 617 -29.19 -12.36 -13.62
CA THR A 617 -29.62 -11.29 -12.70
C THR A 617 -29.15 -11.57 -11.27
N MET A 618 -29.35 -12.79 -10.78
CA MET A 618 -28.98 -13.16 -9.41
C MET A 618 -27.47 -13.26 -9.19
N ASP A 619 -26.68 -13.76 -10.15
CA ASP A 619 -25.22 -13.77 -10.02
C ASP A 619 -24.66 -12.36 -9.85
N HIS A 620 -25.16 -11.39 -10.63
CA HIS A 620 -24.73 -10.00 -10.50
C HIS A 620 -25.16 -9.40 -9.15
N LEU A 621 -26.42 -9.60 -8.75
CA LEU A 621 -26.93 -9.08 -7.48
C LEU A 621 -26.14 -9.62 -6.28
N LEU A 622 -25.90 -10.93 -6.23
CA LEU A 622 -25.17 -11.55 -5.13
C LEU A 622 -23.71 -11.10 -5.12
N ARG A 623 -23.02 -10.99 -6.26
CA ARG A 623 -21.64 -10.47 -6.29
C ARG A 623 -21.50 -9.00 -5.87
N LEU A 624 -22.58 -8.21 -5.91
CA LEU A 624 -22.57 -6.85 -5.36
C LEU A 624 -22.59 -6.83 -3.82
N CYS A 625 -23.09 -7.89 -3.21
CA CYS A 625 -23.27 -8.02 -1.76
C CYS A 625 -22.14 -8.84 -1.12
N TYR A 626 -21.69 -9.90 -1.77
CA TYR A 626 -20.66 -10.77 -1.23
C TYR A 626 -19.26 -10.12 -1.30
N PRO A 627 -18.37 -10.37 -0.31
CA PRO A 627 -16.99 -9.91 -0.31
C PRO A 627 -16.12 -10.73 -1.27
N VAL A 628 -16.55 -10.79 -2.52
CA VAL A 628 -15.92 -11.52 -3.62
C VAL A 628 -15.56 -10.52 -4.71
N ALA A 629 -14.80 -10.98 -5.71
CA ALA A 629 -14.48 -10.16 -6.87
C ALA A 629 -15.77 -9.58 -7.48
N LYS A 630 -15.85 -8.25 -7.53
CA LYS A 630 -17.00 -7.53 -8.06
C LYS A 630 -17.28 -7.96 -9.51
N PRO A 631 -18.56 -8.00 -9.92
CA PRO A 631 -18.88 -8.33 -11.30
C PRO A 631 -18.31 -7.25 -12.22
N GLN A 632 -18.04 -7.63 -13.47
CA GLN A 632 -17.64 -6.65 -14.48
C GLN A 632 -18.73 -5.57 -14.62
N PRO A 633 -18.36 -4.30 -14.87
CA PRO A 633 -19.34 -3.25 -15.07
C PRO A 633 -20.33 -3.61 -16.17
N LEU A 634 -21.61 -3.59 -15.82
CA LEU A 634 -22.70 -3.88 -16.73
C LEU A 634 -22.77 -2.79 -17.82
N LYS A 635 -22.67 -3.19 -19.08
CA LYS A 635 -22.75 -2.28 -20.24
C LYS A 635 -24.14 -2.22 -20.87
N LYS A 636 -24.99 -3.21 -20.58
CA LYS A 636 -26.34 -3.32 -21.13
C LYS A 636 -27.35 -2.72 -20.16
N LEU A 637 -28.08 -1.71 -20.61
CA LEU A 637 -29.07 -1.01 -19.80
C LEU A 637 -30.18 -1.95 -19.30
N GLU A 638 -30.65 -2.87 -20.14
CA GLU A 638 -31.64 -3.88 -19.77
C GLU A 638 -31.21 -4.74 -18.58
N LEU A 639 -29.95 -5.21 -18.56
CA LEU A 639 -29.44 -6.04 -17.47
C LEU A 639 -29.26 -5.23 -16.18
N VAL A 640 -28.78 -3.98 -16.28
CA VAL A 640 -28.75 -3.06 -15.13
C VAL A 640 -30.15 -2.87 -14.55
N ALA A 641 -31.16 -2.71 -15.40
CA ALA A 641 -32.55 -2.57 -14.96
C ALA A 641 -33.08 -3.82 -14.28
N LYS A 642 -32.80 -5.04 -14.79
CA LYS A 642 -33.19 -6.30 -14.14
C LYS A 642 -32.57 -6.45 -12.75
N VAL A 643 -31.27 -6.19 -12.62
CA VAL A 643 -30.57 -6.26 -11.33
C VAL A 643 -31.08 -5.19 -10.37
N LEU A 644 -31.37 -3.96 -10.86
CA LEU A 644 -31.96 -2.89 -10.05
C LEU A 644 -33.35 -3.26 -9.52
N VAL A 645 -34.20 -3.87 -10.36
CA VAL A 645 -35.52 -4.37 -9.95
C VAL A 645 -35.38 -5.42 -8.84
N ALA A 646 -34.49 -6.39 -9.03
CA ALA A 646 -34.24 -7.43 -8.05
C ALA A 646 -33.69 -6.85 -6.72
N ALA A 647 -32.75 -5.90 -6.81
CA ALA A 647 -32.19 -5.23 -5.64
C ALA A 647 -33.25 -4.46 -4.86
N MET A 648 -34.15 -3.74 -5.53
CA MET A 648 -35.27 -3.04 -4.89
C MET A 648 -36.29 -4.02 -4.30
N LYS A 649 -36.62 -5.10 -5.03
CA LYS A 649 -37.58 -6.12 -4.59
C LYS A 649 -37.17 -6.81 -3.30
N TYR A 650 -35.89 -7.13 -3.18
CA TYR A 650 -35.32 -7.80 -2.02
C TYR A 650 -34.62 -6.82 -1.06
N GLU A 651 -34.86 -5.51 -1.18
CA GLU A 651 -34.34 -4.49 -0.25
C GLU A 651 -32.80 -4.52 -0.07
N PHE A 652 -32.05 -4.86 -1.11
CA PHE A 652 -30.59 -4.73 -1.12
C PHE A 652 -30.21 -3.27 -1.39
N GLU A 653 -30.13 -2.46 -0.33
CA GLU A 653 -29.94 -1.00 -0.41
C GLU A 653 -28.62 -0.61 -1.10
N GLU A 654 -27.48 -1.19 -0.69
CA GLU A 654 -26.18 -0.89 -1.31
C GLU A 654 -26.15 -1.29 -2.79
N ALA A 655 -26.70 -2.47 -3.14
CA ALA A 655 -26.80 -2.90 -4.54
C ALA A 655 -27.69 -1.96 -5.36
N THR A 656 -28.77 -1.44 -4.77
CA THR A 656 -29.65 -0.44 -5.39
C THR A 656 -28.91 0.85 -5.70
N VAL A 657 -28.11 1.37 -4.76
CA VAL A 657 -27.27 2.57 -4.95
C VAL A 657 -26.23 2.36 -6.05
N LEU A 658 -25.55 1.21 -6.05
CA LEU A 658 -24.56 0.86 -7.07
C LEU A 658 -25.17 0.70 -8.46
N MET A 659 -26.36 0.09 -8.56
CA MET A 659 -27.07 -0.07 -9.83
C MET A 659 -27.65 1.24 -10.35
N LYS A 660 -28.14 2.14 -9.49
CA LYS A 660 -28.51 3.51 -9.90
C LYS A 660 -27.31 4.28 -10.47
N THR A 661 -26.14 4.14 -9.84
CA THR A 661 -24.89 4.76 -10.34
C THR A 661 -24.50 4.19 -11.71
N SER A 662 -24.60 2.87 -11.87
CA SER A 662 -24.34 2.21 -13.15
C SER A 662 -25.35 2.63 -14.22
N PHE A 663 -26.63 2.72 -13.85
CA PHE A 663 -27.71 3.21 -14.71
C PHE A 663 -27.44 4.62 -15.22
N HIS A 664 -27.04 5.55 -14.32
CA HIS A 664 -26.68 6.93 -14.69
C HIS A 664 -25.57 6.99 -15.74
N SER A 665 -24.57 6.11 -15.66
CA SER A 665 -23.47 6.08 -16.62
C SER A 665 -23.91 5.70 -18.05
N LEU A 666 -25.03 4.97 -18.17
CA LEU A 666 -25.58 4.48 -19.45
C LEU A 666 -26.69 5.36 -20.02
N ILE A 667 -27.17 6.37 -19.27
CA ILE A 667 -28.22 7.28 -19.75
C ILE A 667 -27.82 7.94 -21.08
N LYS A 668 -26.55 8.37 -21.21
CA LYS A 668 -26.08 9.05 -22.42
C LYS A 668 -26.09 8.15 -23.66
N SER A 669 -25.89 6.84 -23.51
CA SER A 669 -25.89 5.90 -24.64
C SER A 669 -27.29 5.64 -25.20
N SER A 670 -28.28 5.43 -24.33
CA SER A 670 -29.66 5.11 -24.74
C SER A 670 -30.69 5.88 -23.89
N PRO A 671 -30.80 7.22 -24.08
CA PRO A 671 -31.56 8.07 -23.17
C PRO A 671 -33.08 7.83 -23.23
N LEU A 672 -33.63 7.43 -24.39
CA LEU A 672 -35.05 7.09 -24.53
C LEU A 672 -35.41 5.78 -23.81
N GLU A 673 -34.58 4.75 -23.98
CA GLU A 673 -34.75 3.48 -23.28
C GLU A 673 -34.62 3.68 -21.77
N ALA A 674 -33.62 4.46 -21.34
CA ALA A 674 -33.43 4.83 -19.93
C ALA A 674 -34.62 5.60 -19.37
N TYR A 675 -35.23 6.50 -20.14
CA TYR A 675 -36.45 7.20 -19.73
C TYR A 675 -37.60 6.21 -19.53
N ALA A 676 -37.88 5.34 -20.50
CA ALA A 676 -38.94 4.35 -20.41
C ALA A 676 -38.76 3.40 -19.22
N ILE A 677 -37.53 2.92 -18.99
CA ILE A 677 -37.20 2.09 -17.84
C ILE A 677 -37.41 2.87 -16.53
N SER A 678 -36.94 4.11 -16.44
CA SER A 678 -37.08 4.93 -15.23
C SER A 678 -38.54 5.16 -14.88
N CYS A 679 -39.40 5.44 -15.88
CA CYS A 679 -40.84 5.57 -15.67
C CYS A 679 -41.48 4.26 -15.18
N ARG A 680 -41.11 3.12 -15.78
CA ARG A 680 -41.59 1.80 -15.34
C ARG A 680 -41.21 1.49 -13.90
N LEU A 681 -40.01 1.91 -13.48
CA LEU A 681 -39.48 1.70 -12.14
C LEU A 681 -39.88 2.80 -11.14
N LYS A 682 -40.67 3.80 -11.57
CA LYS A 682 -41.05 4.98 -10.76
C LYS A 682 -39.86 5.73 -10.18
N LEU A 683 -38.77 5.80 -10.94
CA LEU A 683 -37.52 6.49 -10.58
C LEU A 683 -37.53 7.90 -11.17
N GLU A 684 -38.21 8.84 -10.51
CA GLU A 684 -38.45 10.20 -11.02
C GLU A 684 -37.16 11.00 -11.31
N LYS A 685 -36.15 10.85 -10.46
CA LYS A 685 -34.85 11.52 -10.64
C LYS A 685 -34.15 11.01 -11.89
N GLU A 686 -34.07 9.69 -12.04
CA GLU A 686 -33.49 9.00 -13.19
C GLU A 686 -34.27 9.28 -14.47
N ALA A 687 -35.61 9.36 -14.39
CA ALA A 687 -36.48 9.74 -15.51
C ALA A 687 -36.21 11.18 -15.97
N SER A 688 -36.10 12.13 -15.03
CA SER A 688 -35.75 13.51 -15.34
C SER A 688 -34.38 13.64 -16.00
N LEU A 689 -33.37 12.93 -15.48
CA LEU A 689 -32.02 12.90 -16.07
C LEU A 689 -32.03 12.30 -17.48
N SER A 690 -32.77 11.22 -17.68
CA SER A 690 -32.91 10.55 -18.98
C SER A 690 -33.62 11.44 -20.00
N ALA A 691 -34.70 12.12 -19.61
CA ALA A 691 -35.40 13.07 -20.47
C ALA A 691 -34.52 14.26 -20.87
N LYS A 692 -33.72 14.79 -19.94
CA LYS A 692 -32.74 15.86 -20.24
C LYS A 692 -31.70 15.40 -21.25
N ALA A 693 -31.08 14.25 -21.03
CA ALA A 693 -30.10 13.68 -21.95
C ALA A 693 -30.72 13.37 -23.33
N TRP A 694 -31.97 12.89 -23.36
CA TRP A 694 -32.69 12.65 -24.61
C TRP A 694 -32.94 13.95 -25.38
N LYS A 695 -33.41 14.99 -24.69
CA LYS A 695 -33.61 16.33 -25.27
C LYS A 695 -32.33 16.90 -25.86
N GLU A 696 -31.21 16.76 -25.15
CA GLU A 696 -29.89 17.18 -25.66
C GLU A 696 -29.50 16.41 -26.92
N LYS A 697 -29.70 15.09 -26.94
CA LYS A 697 -29.42 14.26 -28.11
C LYS A 697 -30.26 14.68 -29.32
N LEU A 698 -31.56 14.93 -29.14
CA LEU A 698 -32.46 15.37 -30.22
C LEU A 698 -32.05 16.72 -30.82
N LYS A 699 -31.52 17.65 -30.01
CA LYS A 699 -30.96 18.93 -30.50
C LYS A 699 -29.70 18.73 -31.34
N VAL A 700 -28.83 17.80 -30.93
CA VAL A 700 -27.60 17.47 -31.67
C VAL A 700 -27.94 16.81 -32.99
N ASP A 701 -28.93 15.92 -32.99
CA ASP A 701 -29.38 15.17 -34.17
C ASP A 701 -30.25 16.02 -35.12
N GLY A 702 -30.54 17.29 -34.77
CA GLY A 702 -31.33 18.23 -35.60
C GLY A 702 -32.83 17.88 -35.69
N ALA A 703 -33.32 17.04 -34.77
CA ALA A 703 -34.73 16.65 -34.69
C ALA A 703 -35.59 17.64 -33.87
N LEU A 704 -34.94 18.57 -33.16
CA LEU A 704 -35.49 19.69 -32.39
C LEU A 704 -34.61 20.93 -32.61
#